data_AF-A0A0W0FXQ3-F1
#
_entry.id   AF-A0A0W0FXQ3-F1
#
_cell.length_a   1.000
_cell.length_b   1.000
_cell.length_c   1.000
_cell.angle_alpha   90.00
_cell.angle_beta   90.00
_cell.angle_gamma   90.00
#
_symmetry.space_group_name_H-M   'P 1'
#
loop_
_entity.id
_entity.type
_entity.pdbx_description
1 polymer ?
#
loop_
_entity_poly.entity_id
_entity_poly.type
_entity_poly.pdbx_seq_one_letter_code
_entity_poly.pdbx_strand_id
1 'polypeptide(L)'
;MFTPLPLLALGLATATTSTLAVTAGSFADGGNTLVSAMMMFVGNDEKVYIIDKAENNEARINGHPAWGAVWDINTHEVELMDIKTNVFCASGMHLPNGSYVTFGGNGAIGPGENIGSQRNPDGASGAWDSVYQDFDGAKSIRVLNPCTSKDNFDSPQCQWFDEPSVLSMQKKRWYSAAEPLADGSVALIGGFVNGGYVNRNYPNDDPATSHGAAEPTYEFYPADGREAQRMEFMVKTSGLNAYAHTFLMPSGKMFVQANISSMLWDPANNVETELPDMPGGIARVYPASGAVAMLPLTPANNYNPTIIFCGGSDMPDEAWGNYSFPYIDTWDYPASSDCHRITPEPEDGSAPQYVKDDDMLETRTMGQFIILPTGQLLVVNGGLNGTAGYSQATNTTPVYGDMPFGMSLASGPVGTPAIYDPNAAQGKRWSNSGLQSSSIARLYHSSAILLPDASVLIAGSNPNVDVNTSTIYPTEYKAEIFYPPYFSATTRPTPSGIPETLSYGGDPFDITVPASSYSGLSDTAAENTHVAVVRPGWTTHAMNMGQRYLQLNNTYTVNKDGSLTLHTAQMPPNANIFQPGPAWVYVVVNGVPSKGTYVIVGNGKMGTQTLLAASVLPDSIRLDSAKGSADGSTTGNGESNSSNAEQISKGKLIAIIVGAVVGLGLIGALTGICIVRRRRAAKLSRSSISYPMTAAPATPVTSGGYGHAQGYDGRGLTSDSSVFVPYKQDYNSSQQWGASNANLVDHRQHHPQYNAYADNGVTQYRSNGMSIELDPYSAESRMSTSSPHGGRPRY
;
A
#
# COMPACT_ATOMS: atom_id res chain seq x y z
N MET A 1 -28.32 43.71 -48.43
CA MET A 1 -26.93 43.27 -48.23
C MET A 1 -26.33 44.15 -47.15
N PHE A 2 -26.41 43.68 -45.91
CA PHE A 2 -25.89 44.39 -44.73
C PHE A 2 -24.67 43.62 -44.25
N THR A 3 -23.51 44.28 -44.23
CA THR A 3 -22.27 43.81 -43.63
C THR A 3 -22.16 44.39 -42.21
N PRO A 4 -22.07 43.58 -41.15
CA PRO A 4 -21.69 44.07 -39.83
C PRO A 4 -20.21 43.78 -39.52
N LEU A 5 -19.60 44.71 -38.78
CA LEU A 5 -18.28 44.62 -38.17
C LEU A 5 -18.16 43.42 -37.20
N PRO A 6 -16.97 42.84 -37.00
CA PRO A 6 -16.72 41.98 -35.85
C PRO A 6 -16.28 42.81 -34.64
N LEU A 7 -17.12 42.83 -33.61
CA LEU A 7 -16.76 43.21 -32.25
C LEU A 7 -16.01 42.02 -31.63
N LEU A 8 -14.68 42.12 -31.56
CA LEU A 8 -13.85 41.21 -30.76
C LEU A 8 -13.81 41.75 -29.32
N ALA A 9 -14.74 41.31 -28.48
CA ALA A 9 -14.67 41.55 -27.03
C ALA A 9 -13.97 40.36 -26.38
N LEU A 10 -12.76 40.60 -25.87
CA LEU A 10 -12.04 39.69 -24.98
C LEU A 10 -12.87 39.47 -23.71
N GLY A 11 -13.32 38.24 -23.50
CA GLY A 11 -13.66 37.74 -22.18
C GLY A 11 -12.47 37.01 -21.60
N LEU A 12 -11.61 37.70 -20.84
CA LEU A 12 -10.75 37.03 -19.85
C LEU A 12 -11.68 36.55 -18.73
N ALA A 13 -12.14 35.31 -18.82
CA ALA A 13 -12.64 34.61 -17.66
C ALA A 13 -11.43 34.25 -16.80
N THR A 14 -11.11 35.10 -15.83
CA THR A 14 -10.32 34.66 -14.67
C THR A 14 -11.13 33.59 -13.97
N ALA A 15 -10.80 32.32 -14.20
CA ALA A 15 -11.23 31.24 -13.34
C ALA A 15 -10.62 31.52 -11.96
N THR A 16 -11.38 32.18 -11.10
CA THR A 16 -11.11 32.19 -9.68
C THR A 16 -11.36 30.76 -9.22
N THR A 17 -10.29 29.96 -9.12
CA THR A 17 -10.33 28.72 -8.36
C THR A 17 -10.72 29.11 -6.95
N SER A 18 -11.96 28.80 -6.58
CA SER A 18 -12.42 28.85 -5.20
C SER A 18 -11.51 27.91 -4.43
N THR A 19 -10.48 28.45 -3.77
CA THR A 19 -9.67 27.68 -2.83
C THR A 19 -10.62 27.28 -1.72
N LEU A 20 -11.10 26.04 -1.75
CA LEU A 20 -11.78 25.47 -0.61
C LEU A 20 -10.84 25.63 0.57
N ALA A 21 -11.32 26.27 1.64
CA ALA A 21 -10.51 26.50 2.82
C ALA A 21 -10.10 25.14 3.40
N VAL A 22 -8.83 24.79 3.23
CA VAL A 22 -8.26 23.55 3.76
C VAL A 22 -8.32 23.61 5.28
N THR A 23 -9.04 22.66 5.88
CA THR A 23 -9.10 22.51 7.34
C THR A 23 -8.11 21.43 7.75
N ALA A 24 -7.20 21.76 8.66
CA ALA A 24 -6.20 20.82 9.14
C ALA A 24 -6.84 19.72 10.00
N GLY A 25 -6.31 18.51 9.92
CA GLY A 25 -6.86 17.33 10.59
C GLY A 25 -8.21 16.87 10.03
N SER A 26 -8.62 17.32 8.84
CA SER A 26 -9.91 16.94 8.23
C SER A 26 -9.76 16.33 6.85
N PHE A 27 -10.87 15.75 6.38
CA PHE A 27 -11.03 15.23 5.03
C PHE A 27 -11.70 16.27 4.14
N ALA A 28 -11.28 16.34 2.88
CA ALA A 28 -11.98 17.02 1.81
C ALA A 28 -12.39 16.03 0.72
N ASP A 29 -13.32 16.45 -0.12
CA ASP A 29 -13.76 15.68 -1.28
C ASP A 29 -12.62 15.56 -2.31
N GLY A 30 -12.19 14.32 -2.57
CA GLY A 30 -11.20 13.98 -3.59
C GLY A 30 -11.82 13.65 -4.95
N GLY A 31 -13.14 13.80 -5.10
CA GLY A 31 -13.87 13.47 -6.32
C GLY A 31 -14.21 12.00 -6.43
N ASN A 32 -14.51 11.55 -7.65
CA ASN A 32 -14.87 10.19 -7.97
C ASN A 32 -13.79 9.57 -8.87
N THR A 33 -13.26 8.40 -8.49
CA THR A 33 -12.16 7.72 -9.17
C THR A 33 -12.59 6.91 -10.39
N LEU A 34 -13.90 6.78 -10.65
CA LEU A 34 -14.56 6.01 -11.72
C LEU A 34 -14.34 4.48 -11.70
N VAL A 35 -13.25 4.03 -11.10
CA VAL A 35 -12.90 2.63 -10.80
C VAL A 35 -12.51 2.56 -9.32
N SER A 36 -12.66 1.41 -8.66
CA SER A 36 -12.29 1.29 -7.25
C SER A 36 -10.78 1.35 -7.08
N ALA A 37 -10.29 2.19 -6.16
CA ALA A 37 -8.85 2.37 -5.98
C ALA A 37 -8.20 1.24 -5.17
N MET A 38 -8.24 0.03 -5.72
CA MET A 38 -7.62 -1.15 -5.13
C MET A 38 -6.10 -1.01 -5.06
N MET A 39 -5.49 -0.40 -6.08
CA MET A 39 -4.07 -0.09 -6.09
C MET A 39 -3.85 1.35 -6.57
N MET A 40 -2.82 2.02 -6.04
CA MET A 40 -2.43 3.35 -6.50
C MET A 40 -0.92 3.59 -6.45
N PHE A 41 -0.45 4.53 -7.26
CA PHE A 41 0.88 5.14 -7.12
C PHE A 41 0.88 6.59 -7.61
N VAL A 42 1.77 7.41 -7.04
CA VAL A 42 1.99 8.79 -7.49
C VAL A 42 3.01 8.77 -8.63
N GLY A 43 2.55 9.15 -9.83
CA GLY A 43 3.38 9.12 -11.03
C GLY A 43 4.29 10.33 -11.15
N ASN A 44 3.77 11.52 -10.85
CA ASN A 44 4.48 12.80 -10.91
C ASN A 44 3.77 13.83 -10.01
N ASP A 45 4.04 15.13 -10.19
CA ASP A 45 3.47 16.22 -9.38
C ASP A 45 2.02 16.56 -9.72
N GLU A 46 1.48 15.92 -10.76
CA GLU A 46 0.16 16.19 -11.30
C GLU A 46 -0.78 14.98 -11.23
N LYS A 47 -0.26 13.74 -11.26
CA LYS A 47 -1.05 12.53 -11.53
C LYS A 47 -0.86 11.43 -10.48
N VAL A 48 -1.98 10.85 -10.08
CA VAL A 48 -2.05 9.56 -9.38
C VAL A 48 -2.66 8.53 -10.32
N TYR A 49 -2.03 7.37 -10.44
CA TYR A 49 -2.56 6.26 -11.21
C TYR A 49 -3.33 5.31 -10.31
N ILE A 50 -4.51 4.90 -10.76
CA ILE A 50 -5.46 4.08 -10.03
C ILE A 50 -5.71 2.81 -10.84
N ILE A 51 -5.64 1.68 -10.16
CA ILE A 51 -5.85 0.36 -10.75
C ILE A 51 -6.88 -0.38 -9.88
N ASP A 52 -7.86 -0.98 -10.55
CA ASP A 52 -8.92 -1.80 -9.98
C ASP A 52 -8.83 -3.23 -10.52
N LYS A 53 -9.60 -4.17 -9.99
CA LYS A 53 -9.74 -5.48 -10.63
C LYS A 53 -10.64 -5.38 -11.87
N ALA A 54 -10.54 -6.37 -12.77
CA ALA A 54 -11.56 -6.53 -13.80
C ALA A 54 -12.90 -6.85 -13.11
N GLU A 55 -13.87 -5.98 -13.27
CA GLU A 55 -15.23 -6.12 -12.72
C GLU A 55 -16.20 -5.23 -13.50
N ASN A 56 -17.50 -5.29 -13.21
CA ASN A 56 -18.52 -4.59 -13.99
C ASN A 56 -18.63 -3.08 -13.65
N ASN A 57 -17.51 -2.36 -13.61
CA ASN A 57 -17.47 -0.91 -13.44
C ASN A 57 -18.37 -0.21 -14.48
N GLU A 58 -19.12 0.80 -14.04
CA GLU A 58 -20.02 1.55 -14.92
C GLU A 58 -19.24 2.32 -16.00
N ALA A 59 -18.08 2.87 -15.61
CA ALA A 59 -17.13 3.47 -16.53
C ALA A 59 -16.69 2.44 -17.57
N ARG A 60 -16.75 2.81 -18.86
CA ARG A 60 -16.37 1.95 -19.98
C ARG A 60 -15.25 2.60 -20.79
N ILE A 61 -14.31 1.79 -21.25
CA ILE A 61 -13.27 2.16 -22.21
C ILE A 61 -13.20 1.06 -23.27
N ASN A 62 -13.00 1.44 -24.55
CA ASN A 62 -12.87 0.49 -25.66
C ASN A 62 -13.95 -0.62 -25.75
N GLY A 63 -15.17 -0.35 -25.23
CA GLY A 63 -16.29 -1.29 -25.26
C GLY A 63 -16.34 -2.29 -24.10
N HIS A 64 -15.47 -2.18 -23.09
CA HIS A 64 -15.48 -3.01 -21.88
C HIS A 64 -15.45 -2.15 -20.60
N PRO A 65 -15.80 -2.69 -19.41
CA PRO A 65 -15.59 -2.00 -18.15
C PRO A 65 -14.15 -1.50 -18.01
N ALA A 66 -13.97 -0.31 -17.45
CA ALA A 66 -12.65 0.21 -17.11
C ALA A 66 -12.20 -0.34 -15.75
N TRP A 67 -10.91 -0.63 -15.63
CA TRP A 67 -10.25 -0.95 -14.34
C TRP A 67 -8.88 -0.27 -14.22
N GLY A 68 -8.59 0.69 -15.10
CA GLY A 68 -7.45 1.58 -15.03
C GLY A 68 -7.90 3.02 -15.17
N ALA A 69 -7.28 3.91 -14.41
CA ALA A 69 -7.57 5.34 -14.46
C ALA A 69 -6.36 6.17 -14.02
N VAL A 70 -6.34 7.43 -14.43
CA VAL A 70 -5.44 8.46 -13.91
C VAL A 70 -6.28 9.59 -13.31
N TRP A 71 -5.93 9.98 -12.09
CA TRP A 71 -6.57 11.05 -11.33
C TRP A 71 -5.64 12.28 -11.27
N ASP A 72 -6.18 13.43 -11.65
CA ASP A 72 -5.46 14.71 -11.60
C ASP A 72 -5.52 15.32 -10.20
N ILE A 73 -4.35 15.61 -9.63
CA ILE A 73 -4.20 16.12 -8.26
C ILE A 73 -4.84 17.50 -8.08
N ASN A 74 -4.85 18.34 -9.11
CA ASN A 74 -5.32 19.72 -9.01
C ASN A 74 -6.82 19.85 -9.30
N THR A 75 -7.33 19.12 -10.29
CA THR A 75 -8.73 19.23 -10.74
C THR A 75 -9.63 18.16 -10.13
N HIS A 76 -9.04 17.08 -9.61
CA HIS A 76 -9.73 15.86 -9.17
C HIS A 76 -10.51 15.16 -10.29
N GLU A 77 -10.21 15.50 -11.56
CA GLU A 77 -10.78 14.85 -12.74
C GLU A 77 -10.06 13.53 -13.02
N VAL A 78 -10.78 12.63 -13.68
CA VAL A 78 -10.29 11.28 -14.00
C VAL A 78 -10.34 11.04 -15.49
N GLU A 79 -9.25 10.50 -16.02
CA GLU A 79 -9.17 9.95 -17.36
C GLU A 79 -9.01 8.42 -17.27
N LEU A 80 -9.83 7.69 -18.02
CA LEU A 80 -9.80 6.22 -18.03
C LEU A 80 -8.60 5.72 -18.81
N MET A 81 -8.00 4.64 -18.34
CA MET A 81 -6.87 3.99 -19.01
C MET A 81 -7.19 2.54 -19.28
N ASP A 82 -6.79 2.08 -20.46
CA ASP A 82 -6.99 0.68 -20.84
C ASP A 82 -5.85 -0.18 -20.27
N ILE A 83 -6.22 -1.27 -19.63
CA ILE A 83 -5.30 -2.28 -19.12
C ILE A 83 -5.84 -3.61 -19.65
N LYS A 84 -5.02 -4.35 -20.39
CA LYS A 84 -5.49 -5.52 -21.15
C LYS A 84 -5.80 -6.73 -20.26
N THR A 85 -4.95 -7.00 -19.28
CA THR A 85 -4.99 -8.23 -18.50
C THR A 85 -5.46 -7.98 -17.07
N ASN A 86 -6.08 -8.98 -16.44
CA ASN A 86 -6.67 -8.84 -15.11
C ASN A 86 -5.60 -8.63 -14.02
N VAL A 87 -5.53 -7.40 -13.51
CA VAL A 87 -4.57 -6.94 -12.48
C VAL A 87 -4.96 -7.32 -11.05
N PHE A 88 -6.11 -7.93 -10.82
CA PHE A 88 -6.61 -8.21 -9.47
C PHE A 88 -5.51 -8.85 -8.61
N CYS A 89 -5.16 -8.21 -7.49
CA CYS A 89 -4.08 -8.58 -6.57
C CYS A 89 -2.68 -8.77 -7.16
N ALA A 90 -2.36 -8.02 -8.20
CA ALA A 90 -0.99 -7.79 -8.59
C ALA A 90 -0.18 -7.12 -7.46
N SER A 91 1.14 -7.22 -7.56
CA SER A 91 2.08 -6.38 -6.82
C SER A 91 2.62 -5.28 -7.73
N GLY A 92 3.28 -4.26 -7.20
CA GLY A 92 3.85 -3.22 -8.04
C GLY A 92 5.04 -2.50 -7.40
N MET A 93 5.86 -1.91 -8.26
CA MET A 93 7.08 -1.22 -7.84
C MET A 93 7.45 -0.09 -8.82
N HIS A 94 8.19 0.89 -8.32
CA HIS A 94 8.86 1.88 -9.15
C HIS A 94 10.12 1.29 -9.79
N LEU A 95 10.56 1.87 -10.92
CA LEU A 95 11.83 1.56 -11.56
C LEU A 95 12.78 2.77 -11.52
N PRO A 96 14.10 2.58 -11.70
CA PRO A 96 15.10 3.64 -11.60
C PRO A 96 14.81 4.87 -12.47
N ASN A 97 14.24 4.68 -13.66
CA ASN A 97 13.95 5.73 -14.62
C ASN A 97 12.68 6.54 -14.31
N GLY A 98 11.93 6.23 -13.23
CA GLY A 98 10.67 6.88 -12.90
C GLY A 98 9.42 6.17 -13.43
N SER A 99 9.56 5.12 -14.24
CA SER A 99 8.41 4.29 -14.64
C SER A 99 7.95 3.40 -13.49
N TYR A 100 6.70 2.93 -13.55
CA TYR A 100 6.16 1.96 -12.61
C TYR A 100 5.84 0.65 -13.33
N VAL A 101 5.92 -0.44 -12.57
CA VAL A 101 5.66 -1.79 -13.05
C VAL A 101 4.70 -2.51 -12.10
N THR A 102 3.76 -3.27 -12.67
CA THR A 102 2.77 -4.08 -11.97
C THR A 102 2.93 -5.54 -12.39
N PHE A 103 2.99 -6.46 -11.43
CA PHE A 103 3.35 -7.86 -11.60
C PHE A 103 2.21 -8.81 -11.18
N GLY A 104 1.90 -9.75 -12.06
CA GLY A 104 0.90 -10.77 -11.81
C GLY A 104 -0.51 -10.23 -11.83
N GLY A 105 -1.40 -10.93 -11.15
CA GLY A 105 -2.83 -10.67 -11.21
C GLY A 105 -3.62 -11.97 -11.18
N ASN A 106 -4.86 -11.92 -11.63
CA ASN A 106 -5.73 -13.10 -11.69
C ASN A 106 -5.87 -13.61 -13.14
N GLY A 107 -6.38 -14.83 -13.30
CA GLY A 107 -6.88 -15.28 -14.61
C GLY A 107 -8.02 -14.39 -15.10
N ALA A 108 -8.36 -14.49 -16.39
CA ALA A 108 -9.51 -13.77 -16.92
C ALA A 108 -10.81 -14.22 -16.24
N ILE A 109 -11.69 -13.28 -15.94
CA ILE A 109 -12.96 -13.52 -15.25
C ILE A 109 -14.11 -12.80 -15.95
N GLY A 110 -15.31 -13.37 -15.83
CA GLY A 110 -16.57 -12.72 -16.21
C GLY A 110 -17.40 -12.30 -14.99
N PRO A 111 -18.65 -11.87 -15.21
CA PRO A 111 -19.55 -11.39 -14.15
C PRO A 111 -19.62 -12.30 -12.93
N GLY A 112 -19.48 -11.71 -11.74
CA GLY A 112 -19.42 -12.45 -10.46
C GLY A 112 -18.17 -13.31 -10.28
N GLU A 113 -17.03 -12.92 -10.88
CA GLU A 113 -15.75 -13.65 -10.89
C GLU A 113 -15.83 -15.08 -11.44
N ASN A 114 -16.81 -15.35 -12.31
CA ASN A 114 -16.84 -16.62 -13.04
C ASN A 114 -15.58 -16.76 -13.90
N ILE A 115 -15.04 -17.98 -14.01
CA ILE A 115 -13.91 -18.24 -14.91
C ILE A 115 -14.26 -17.77 -16.33
N GLY A 116 -13.37 -17.00 -16.95
CA GLY A 116 -13.60 -16.38 -18.26
C GLY A 116 -14.07 -17.35 -19.33
N SER A 117 -14.82 -16.80 -20.30
CA SER A 117 -15.45 -17.55 -21.40
C SER A 117 -14.52 -18.51 -22.16
N GLN A 118 -13.22 -18.24 -22.19
CA GLN A 118 -12.18 -19.13 -22.68
C GLN A 118 -11.26 -19.52 -21.54
N ARG A 119 -11.10 -20.83 -21.32
CA ARG A 119 -10.24 -21.38 -20.27
C ARG A 119 -8.82 -21.60 -20.76
N ASN A 120 -7.86 -21.43 -19.85
CA ASN A 120 -6.51 -21.91 -20.05
C ASN A 120 -6.46 -23.45 -20.14
N PRO A 121 -5.36 -24.05 -20.66
CA PRO A 121 -5.19 -25.50 -20.72
C PRO A 121 -5.30 -26.22 -19.37
N ASP A 122 -5.04 -25.51 -18.26
CA ASP A 122 -5.23 -26.04 -16.91
C ASP A 122 -6.71 -26.24 -16.52
N GLY A 123 -7.65 -25.64 -17.26
CA GLY A 123 -9.08 -25.70 -16.99
C GLY A 123 -9.55 -24.96 -15.73
N ALA A 124 -8.63 -24.47 -14.91
CA ALA A 124 -8.87 -23.87 -13.60
C ALA A 124 -8.81 -22.33 -13.62
N SER A 125 -8.30 -21.74 -14.70
CA SER A 125 -8.22 -20.29 -14.91
C SER A 125 -8.72 -19.86 -16.29
N GLY A 126 -9.15 -18.61 -16.42
CA GLY A 126 -9.58 -18.02 -17.69
C GLY A 126 -8.38 -17.48 -18.46
N ALA A 127 -8.33 -17.78 -19.76
CA ALA A 127 -7.43 -17.15 -20.72
C ALA A 127 -7.98 -15.80 -21.21
N TRP A 128 -9.31 -15.72 -21.39
CA TRP A 128 -10.02 -14.53 -21.85
C TRP A 128 -11.52 -14.59 -21.51
N ASP A 129 -12.13 -13.45 -21.21
CA ASP A 129 -13.58 -13.32 -21.05
C ASP A 129 -14.24 -12.44 -22.12
N SER A 130 -15.42 -12.83 -22.61
CA SER A 130 -16.13 -12.08 -23.66
C SER A 130 -16.95 -10.88 -23.17
N VAL A 131 -17.28 -10.83 -21.89
CA VAL A 131 -18.11 -9.77 -21.31
C VAL A 131 -17.23 -8.64 -20.81
N TYR A 132 -16.20 -8.97 -20.02
CA TYR A 132 -15.23 -7.99 -19.53
C TYR A 132 -14.08 -7.75 -20.50
N GLN A 133 -13.88 -8.63 -21.48
CA GLN A 133 -12.78 -8.51 -22.45
C GLN A 133 -11.39 -8.52 -21.82
N ASP A 134 -11.27 -9.01 -20.58
CA ASP A 134 -10.00 -9.14 -19.88
C ASP A 134 -9.26 -10.40 -20.33
N PHE A 135 -7.94 -10.33 -20.24
CA PHE A 135 -7.04 -11.45 -20.51
C PHE A 135 -6.39 -11.95 -19.20
N ASP A 136 -5.88 -13.19 -19.23
CA ASP A 136 -5.13 -13.76 -18.10
C ASP A 136 -3.97 -12.85 -17.66
N GLY A 137 -4.05 -12.38 -16.42
CA GLY A 137 -3.07 -11.51 -15.78
C GLY A 137 -2.06 -12.24 -14.91
N ALA A 138 -2.18 -13.55 -14.69
CA ALA A 138 -1.45 -14.26 -13.65
C ALA A 138 0.08 -14.23 -13.84
N LYS A 139 0.57 -14.07 -15.08
CA LYS A 139 1.99 -13.91 -15.41
C LYS A 139 2.35 -12.53 -15.98
N SER A 140 1.39 -11.60 -16.05
CA SER A 140 1.58 -10.33 -16.72
C SER A 140 2.62 -9.45 -16.01
N ILE A 141 3.37 -8.71 -16.82
CA ILE A 141 4.18 -7.59 -16.36
C ILE A 141 3.71 -6.37 -17.13
N ARG A 142 3.21 -5.38 -16.40
CA ARG A 142 2.63 -4.16 -16.97
C ARG A 142 3.51 -2.99 -16.63
N VAL A 143 3.94 -2.23 -17.62
CA VAL A 143 4.85 -1.09 -17.41
C VAL A 143 4.16 0.20 -17.84
N LEU A 144 4.26 1.23 -17.02
CA LEU A 144 3.74 2.56 -17.33
C LEU A 144 4.81 3.62 -17.11
N ASN A 145 4.96 4.52 -18.09
CA ASN A 145 5.70 5.76 -17.90
C ASN A 145 4.71 6.85 -17.51
N PRO A 146 4.79 7.41 -16.29
CA PRO A 146 3.92 8.51 -15.89
C PRO A 146 4.00 9.69 -16.86
N CYS A 147 2.85 10.13 -17.34
CA CYS A 147 2.71 11.30 -18.21
C CYS A 147 2.16 12.50 -17.42
N THR A 148 2.55 13.69 -17.85
CA THR A 148 2.08 14.97 -17.32
C THR A 148 0.93 15.50 -18.17
N SER A 149 0.25 16.55 -17.71
CA SER A 149 -0.83 17.23 -18.43
C SER A 149 -0.37 17.91 -19.72
N LYS A 150 0.94 18.00 -19.97
CA LYS A 150 1.52 18.50 -21.22
C LYS A 150 1.65 17.41 -22.28
N ASP A 151 1.62 16.15 -21.86
CA ASP A 151 1.75 14.99 -22.74
C ASP A 151 0.39 14.63 -23.34
N ASN A 152 0.42 13.92 -24.46
CA ASN A 152 -0.80 13.38 -25.06
C ASN A 152 -1.11 12.01 -24.45
N PHE A 153 -2.15 11.89 -23.62
CA PHE A 153 -2.48 10.62 -22.99
C PHE A 153 -2.88 9.52 -24.00
N ASP A 154 -3.42 9.87 -25.18
CA ASP A 154 -3.71 8.89 -26.24
C ASP A 154 -2.46 8.27 -26.88
N SER A 155 -1.27 8.81 -26.56
CA SER A 155 -0.03 8.34 -27.16
C SER A 155 0.44 7.02 -26.51
N PRO A 156 1.05 6.10 -27.28
CA PRO A 156 1.46 4.79 -26.75
C PRO A 156 2.41 4.86 -25.55
N GLN A 157 3.20 5.93 -25.41
CA GLN A 157 4.12 6.10 -24.27
C GLN A 157 3.42 6.47 -22.95
N CYS A 158 2.20 6.99 -23.02
CA CYS A 158 1.36 7.32 -21.85
C CYS A 158 0.37 6.22 -21.49
N GLN A 159 0.33 5.14 -22.29
CA GLN A 159 -0.52 3.98 -22.07
C GLN A 159 0.25 2.86 -21.38
N TRP A 160 -0.48 1.94 -20.76
CA TRP A 160 0.11 0.73 -20.21
C TRP A 160 0.70 -0.15 -21.31
N PHE A 161 1.96 -0.55 -21.14
CA PHE A 161 2.48 -1.70 -21.86
C PHE A 161 2.03 -2.97 -21.14
N ASP A 162 1.08 -3.70 -21.72
CA ASP A 162 0.50 -4.92 -21.15
C ASP A 162 0.40 -6.02 -22.23
N GLU A 163 1.53 -6.66 -22.51
CA GLU A 163 1.63 -7.72 -23.52
C GLU A 163 2.38 -8.94 -22.98
N PRO A 164 1.68 -9.89 -22.33
CA PRO A 164 2.30 -11.06 -21.68
C PRO A 164 3.03 -11.99 -22.64
N SER A 165 2.68 -11.94 -23.93
CA SER A 165 3.37 -12.68 -25.00
C SER A 165 4.78 -12.16 -25.29
N VAL A 166 5.09 -10.92 -24.88
CA VAL A 166 6.38 -10.26 -25.06
C VAL A 166 7.13 -10.15 -23.74
N LEU A 167 6.43 -9.81 -22.65
CA LEU A 167 7.02 -9.63 -21.33
C LEU A 167 6.14 -10.29 -20.27
N SER A 168 6.66 -11.33 -19.62
CA SER A 168 5.95 -12.06 -18.58
C SER A 168 6.88 -12.57 -17.48
N MET A 169 6.30 -12.84 -16.32
CA MET A 169 6.96 -13.55 -15.23
C MET A 169 7.13 -15.03 -15.57
N GLN A 170 8.09 -15.68 -14.91
CA GLN A 170 8.30 -17.11 -15.01
C GLN A 170 7.15 -17.89 -14.37
N LYS A 171 6.66 -17.40 -13.21
CA LYS A 171 5.60 -18.05 -12.42
C LYS A 171 4.30 -17.23 -12.40
N LYS A 172 3.18 -17.92 -12.16
CA LYS A 172 1.90 -17.26 -11.89
C LYS A 172 1.95 -16.69 -10.48
N ARG A 173 1.55 -15.44 -10.28
CA ARG A 173 1.57 -14.79 -8.97
C ARG A 173 0.34 -13.92 -8.75
N TRP A 174 -0.33 -14.21 -7.64
CA TRP A 174 -1.43 -13.43 -7.08
C TRP A 174 -1.11 -13.19 -5.61
N TYR A 175 -1.23 -11.95 -5.10
CA TYR A 175 -0.69 -11.59 -3.77
C TYR A 175 0.82 -11.82 -3.58
N SER A 176 1.63 -11.55 -4.60
CA SER A 176 3.10 -11.62 -4.43
C SER A 176 3.65 -10.40 -3.69
N ALA A 177 4.77 -10.55 -3.00
CA ALA A 177 5.56 -9.40 -2.57
C ALA A 177 6.47 -8.90 -3.71
N ALA A 178 6.70 -7.60 -3.76
CA ALA A 178 7.67 -6.96 -4.64
C ALA A 178 8.55 -6.00 -3.82
N GLU A 179 9.87 -6.11 -3.92
CA GLU A 179 10.82 -5.21 -3.24
C GLU A 179 11.98 -4.85 -4.18
N PRO A 180 12.35 -3.56 -4.30
CA PRO A 180 13.44 -3.15 -5.17
C PRO A 180 14.80 -3.41 -4.49
N LEU A 181 15.80 -3.70 -5.31
CA LEU A 181 17.20 -3.91 -4.93
C LEU A 181 18.05 -2.67 -5.22
N ALA A 182 19.29 -2.66 -4.71
CA ALA A 182 20.21 -1.53 -4.89
C ALA A 182 20.60 -1.25 -6.36
N ASP A 183 20.44 -2.23 -7.24
CA ASP A 183 20.67 -2.09 -8.68
C ASP A 183 19.39 -1.71 -9.44
N GLY A 184 18.27 -1.49 -8.73
CA GLY A 184 16.98 -1.18 -9.33
C GLY A 184 16.17 -2.37 -9.81
N SER A 185 16.72 -3.60 -9.76
CA SER A 185 15.92 -4.81 -10.01
C SER A 185 14.90 -5.03 -8.90
N VAL A 186 13.87 -5.82 -9.18
CA VAL A 186 12.78 -6.10 -8.25
C VAL A 186 12.75 -7.59 -7.96
N ALA A 187 12.81 -7.96 -6.68
CA ALA A 187 12.56 -9.32 -6.24
C ALA A 187 11.04 -9.55 -6.14
N LEU A 188 10.55 -10.62 -6.76
CA LEU A 188 9.16 -11.06 -6.71
C LEU A 188 9.09 -12.33 -5.89
N ILE A 189 8.30 -12.34 -4.80
CA ILE A 189 8.33 -13.41 -3.81
C ILE A 189 6.93 -13.94 -3.53
N GLY A 190 6.79 -15.25 -3.56
CA GLY A 190 5.60 -15.94 -3.09
C GLY A 190 4.34 -15.63 -3.90
N GLY A 191 3.21 -15.76 -3.23
CA GLY A 191 1.88 -15.56 -3.77
C GLY A 191 1.15 -16.88 -4.07
N PHE A 192 0.02 -16.75 -4.72
CA PHE A 192 -0.86 -17.83 -5.12
C PHE A 192 -0.75 -18.01 -6.63
N VAL A 193 -1.17 -19.17 -7.12
CA VAL A 193 -1.22 -19.46 -8.55
C VAL A 193 -2.53 -18.94 -9.17
N ASN A 194 -3.57 -18.70 -8.35
CA ASN A 194 -4.91 -18.25 -8.72
C ASN A 194 -5.67 -17.62 -7.52
N GLY A 195 -6.92 -17.21 -7.75
CA GLY A 195 -7.84 -16.50 -6.82
C GLY A 195 -8.42 -17.30 -5.64
N GLY A 196 -8.36 -16.83 -4.37
CA GLY A 196 -8.74 -17.47 -3.10
C GLY A 196 -8.52 -16.61 -1.82
N TYR A 197 -8.96 -17.09 -0.64
CA TYR A 197 -8.85 -16.40 0.66
C TYR A 197 -7.50 -16.60 1.36
N VAL A 198 -7.02 -17.84 1.45
CA VAL A 198 -5.68 -18.20 1.95
C VAL A 198 -5.09 -19.32 1.10
N ASN A 199 -3.79 -19.38 0.87
CA ASN A 199 -3.17 -20.43 0.05
C ASN A 199 -2.87 -21.72 0.83
N ARG A 200 -3.84 -22.19 1.59
CA ARG A 200 -3.85 -23.52 2.19
C ARG A 200 -5.28 -23.98 2.46
N ASN A 201 -5.42 -25.27 2.74
CA ASN A 201 -6.60 -25.82 3.40
C ASN A 201 -6.28 -26.17 4.86
N TYR A 202 -7.28 -26.16 5.74
CA TYR A 202 -7.16 -26.75 7.07
C TYR A 202 -7.70 -28.20 7.08
N PRO A 203 -6.95 -29.19 7.60
CA PRO A 203 -5.57 -29.09 8.08
C PRO A 203 -4.58 -28.87 6.93
N ASN A 204 -3.45 -28.20 7.20
CA ASN A 204 -2.42 -27.90 6.21
C ASN A 204 -1.58 -29.14 5.87
N ASP A 205 -2.09 -29.98 4.96
CA ASP A 205 -1.50 -31.26 4.58
C ASP A 205 -0.46 -31.17 3.44
N ASP A 206 -0.49 -30.08 2.66
CA ASP A 206 0.51 -29.75 1.65
C ASP A 206 0.99 -28.29 1.81
N PRO A 207 1.95 -28.04 2.73
CA PRO A 207 2.42 -26.69 3.01
C PRO A 207 3.22 -26.08 1.86
N ALA A 208 3.77 -26.89 0.95
CA ALA A 208 4.63 -26.40 -0.11
C ALA A 208 3.84 -25.85 -1.30
N THR A 209 2.80 -26.59 -1.73
CA THR A 209 2.07 -26.23 -2.95
C THR A 209 0.57 -26.02 -2.73
N SER A 210 0.02 -26.36 -1.56
CA SER A 210 -1.42 -26.33 -1.29
C SER A 210 -2.23 -26.94 -2.43
N HIS A 211 -1.87 -28.15 -2.85
CA HIS A 211 -2.47 -28.88 -3.98
C HIS A 211 -2.45 -28.07 -5.30
N GLY A 212 -1.42 -27.25 -5.48
CA GLY A 212 -1.20 -26.43 -6.69
C GLY A 212 -1.68 -24.98 -6.60
N ALA A 213 -2.21 -24.53 -5.45
CA ALA A 213 -2.70 -23.17 -5.25
C ALA A 213 -1.63 -22.17 -4.77
N ALA A 214 -0.53 -22.63 -4.18
CA ALA A 214 0.54 -21.78 -3.67
C ALA A 214 1.73 -21.72 -4.63
N GLU A 215 2.37 -20.55 -4.73
CA GLU A 215 3.62 -20.34 -5.47
C GLU A 215 4.75 -20.06 -4.47
N PRO A 216 5.54 -21.08 -4.05
CA PRO A 216 6.56 -20.94 -3.00
C PRO A 216 7.92 -20.48 -3.52
N THR A 217 8.00 -19.88 -4.72
CA THR A 217 9.27 -19.45 -5.31
C THR A 217 9.46 -17.94 -5.26
N TYR A 218 10.68 -17.51 -5.55
CA TYR A 218 11.01 -16.14 -5.95
C TYR A 218 11.64 -16.08 -7.33
N GLU A 219 11.58 -14.90 -7.95
CA GLU A 219 12.23 -14.55 -9.22
C GLU A 219 12.55 -13.04 -9.24
N PHE A 220 13.18 -12.56 -10.32
CA PHE A 220 13.56 -11.14 -10.44
C PHE A 220 13.02 -10.51 -11.71
N TYR A 221 12.76 -9.21 -11.62
CA TYR A 221 12.50 -8.35 -12.76
C TYR A 221 13.56 -7.24 -12.86
N PRO A 222 14.14 -7.00 -14.05
CA PRO A 222 14.14 -7.88 -15.21
C PRO A 222 14.69 -9.26 -14.88
N ALA A 223 14.35 -10.26 -15.70
CA ALA A 223 14.91 -11.59 -15.54
C ALA A 223 16.44 -11.55 -15.69
N ASP A 224 17.15 -12.20 -14.78
CA ASP A 224 18.61 -12.22 -14.69
C ASP A 224 19.23 -13.54 -15.21
N GLY A 225 18.42 -14.36 -15.87
CA GLY A 225 18.80 -15.67 -16.39
C GLY A 225 18.70 -16.80 -15.37
N ARG A 226 18.33 -16.54 -14.11
CA ARG A 226 18.00 -17.58 -13.14
C ARG A 226 16.56 -18.04 -13.32
N GLU A 227 16.37 -19.36 -13.28
CA GLU A 227 15.03 -19.96 -13.12
C GLU A 227 14.48 -19.61 -11.73
N ALA A 228 13.17 -19.44 -11.62
CA ALA A 228 12.50 -19.19 -10.34
C ALA A 228 12.83 -20.30 -9.33
N GLN A 229 13.28 -19.90 -8.14
CA GLN A 229 13.84 -20.81 -7.14
C GLN A 229 12.91 -20.91 -5.93
N ARG A 230 12.82 -22.09 -5.32
CA ARG A 230 12.05 -22.32 -4.10
C ARG A 230 12.62 -21.48 -2.94
N MET A 231 11.72 -20.88 -2.18
CA MET A 231 12.00 -20.22 -0.90
C MET A 231 11.42 -21.10 0.22
N GLU A 232 12.26 -21.66 1.09
CA GLU A 232 11.80 -22.52 2.18
C GLU A 232 10.94 -21.74 3.17
N PHE A 233 11.24 -20.46 3.36
CA PHE A 233 10.41 -19.56 4.16
C PHE A 233 8.95 -19.55 3.74
N MET A 234 8.65 -19.53 2.42
CA MET A 234 7.27 -19.54 1.94
C MET A 234 6.54 -20.85 2.28
N VAL A 235 7.27 -21.96 2.38
CA VAL A 235 6.74 -23.26 2.81
C VAL A 235 6.50 -23.26 4.32
N LYS A 236 7.44 -22.69 5.09
CA LYS A 236 7.31 -22.54 6.55
C LYS A 236 6.10 -21.69 6.92
N THR A 237 5.85 -20.61 6.19
CA THR A 237 4.77 -19.66 6.46
C THR A 237 3.49 -19.97 5.68
N SER A 238 3.35 -21.19 5.18
CA SER A 238 2.22 -21.66 4.37
C SER A 238 0.87 -21.27 4.94
N GLY A 239 -0.01 -20.77 4.06
CA GLY A 239 -1.37 -20.34 4.37
C GLY A 239 -1.52 -18.89 4.82
N LEU A 240 -0.45 -18.24 5.27
CA LEU A 240 -0.46 -16.83 5.67
C LEU A 240 0.81 -16.15 5.14
N ASN A 241 1.05 -16.21 3.83
CA ASN A 241 2.25 -15.66 3.20
C ASN A 241 1.97 -14.82 1.94
N ALA A 242 0.69 -14.51 1.68
CA ALA A 242 0.28 -13.53 0.71
C ALA A 242 0.78 -12.14 1.12
N TYR A 243 1.33 -11.41 0.15
CA TYR A 243 1.96 -10.10 0.37
C TYR A 243 2.92 -10.09 1.56
N ALA A 244 3.89 -11.01 1.57
CA ALA A 244 4.95 -11.02 2.56
C ALA A 244 5.58 -9.62 2.71
N HIS A 245 5.71 -9.14 3.95
CA HIS A 245 6.29 -7.84 4.21
C HIS A 245 7.79 -7.89 3.98
N THR A 246 8.28 -7.06 3.05
CA THR A 246 9.65 -7.11 2.57
C THR A 246 10.30 -5.74 2.68
N PHE A 247 11.55 -5.71 3.15
CA PHE A 247 12.33 -4.49 3.27
C PHE A 247 13.81 -4.81 3.04
N LEU A 248 14.43 -4.23 2.01
CA LEU A 248 15.89 -4.32 1.81
C LEU A 248 16.64 -3.57 2.92
N MET A 249 17.65 -4.23 3.48
CA MET A 249 18.50 -3.76 4.57
C MET A 249 19.85 -3.24 4.05
N PRO A 250 20.59 -2.42 4.83
CA PRO A 250 21.87 -1.84 4.42
C PRO A 250 22.90 -2.87 3.92
N SER A 251 22.89 -4.09 4.46
CA SER A 251 23.80 -5.17 4.03
C SER A 251 23.52 -5.74 2.64
N GLY A 252 22.37 -5.42 2.03
CA GLY A 252 21.88 -6.04 0.80
C GLY A 252 21.04 -7.31 1.04
N LYS A 253 20.93 -7.78 2.29
CA LYS A 253 19.91 -8.75 2.68
C LYS A 253 18.54 -8.08 2.76
N MET A 254 17.49 -8.88 2.73
CA MET A 254 16.11 -8.45 2.81
C MET A 254 15.47 -9.00 4.09
N PHE A 255 14.89 -8.12 4.90
CA PHE A 255 13.95 -8.56 5.92
C PHE A 255 12.68 -9.06 5.25
N VAL A 256 12.21 -10.24 5.62
CA VAL A 256 10.96 -10.84 5.13
C VAL A 256 10.13 -11.32 6.32
N GLN A 257 8.85 -10.94 6.37
CA GLN A 257 7.89 -11.37 7.40
C GLN A 257 6.61 -11.89 6.75
N ALA A 258 6.20 -13.09 7.17
CA ALA A 258 4.96 -13.74 6.75
C ALA A 258 4.49 -14.66 7.87
N ASN A 259 3.18 -14.90 7.95
CA ASN A 259 2.54 -15.57 9.07
C ASN A 259 3.01 -14.88 10.37
N ILE A 260 3.53 -15.64 11.32
CA ILE A 260 4.21 -15.13 12.51
C ILE A 260 5.74 -15.13 12.38
N SER A 261 6.32 -15.69 11.32
CA SER A 261 7.77 -15.83 11.20
C SER A 261 8.44 -14.66 10.50
N SER A 262 9.72 -14.47 10.78
CA SER A 262 10.56 -13.45 10.17
C SER A 262 11.94 -14.00 9.81
N MET A 263 12.58 -13.41 8.82
CA MET A 263 13.94 -13.77 8.41
C MET A 263 14.71 -12.58 7.83
N LEU A 264 16.04 -12.73 7.77
CA LEU A 264 16.89 -12.05 6.81
C LEU A 264 17.22 -13.00 5.66
N TRP A 265 16.95 -12.57 4.43
CA TRP A 265 17.21 -13.34 3.22
C TRP A 265 18.29 -12.67 2.36
N ASP A 266 19.27 -13.45 1.91
CA ASP A 266 20.24 -13.04 0.88
C ASP A 266 19.68 -13.39 -0.52
N PRO A 267 19.20 -12.40 -1.30
CA PRO A 267 18.62 -12.64 -2.62
C PRO A 267 19.62 -13.11 -3.68
N ALA A 268 20.92 -12.89 -3.46
CA ALA A 268 21.94 -13.31 -4.42
C ALA A 268 22.20 -14.82 -4.32
N ASN A 269 22.24 -15.35 -3.11
CA ASN A 269 22.65 -16.74 -2.84
C ASN A 269 21.52 -17.64 -2.31
N ASN A 270 20.32 -17.09 -2.13
CA ASN A 270 19.18 -17.76 -1.50
C ASN A 270 19.47 -18.27 -0.10
N VAL A 271 20.15 -17.47 0.72
CA VAL A 271 20.45 -17.84 2.11
C VAL A 271 19.41 -17.23 3.03
N GLU A 272 18.62 -18.09 3.68
CA GLU A 272 17.60 -17.70 4.65
C GLU A 272 18.15 -17.79 6.07
N THR A 273 18.10 -16.68 6.81
CA THR A 273 18.52 -16.60 8.23
C THR A 273 17.32 -16.28 9.08
N GLU A 274 16.88 -17.22 9.89
CA GLU A 274 15.72 -17.03 10.76
C GLU A 274 15.93 -15.89 11.77
N LEU A 275 14.86 -15.13 11.98
CA LEU A 275 14.74 -14.15 13.06
C LEU A 275 13.66 -14.65 14.05
N PRO A 276 13.56 -14.06 15.26
CA PRO A 276 12.49 -14.41 16.19
C PRO A 276 11.10 -14.26 15.54
N ASP A 277 10.16 -15.10 15.94
CA ASP A 277 8.77 -14.98 15.52
C ASP A 277 8.10 -13.74 16.17
N MET A 278 7.07 -13.22 15.50
CA MET A 278 6.20 -12.14 15.94
C MET A 278 5.58 -12.47 17.30
N PRO A 279 5.78 -11.62 18.32
CA PRO A 279 5.20 -11.86 19.63
C PRO A 279 3.67 -11.88 19.61
N GLY A 280 3.09 -12.65 20.54
CA GLY A 280 1.63 -12.80 20.69
C GLY A 280 0.96 -13.69 19.65
N GLY A 281 1.70 -14.31 18.72
CA GLY A 281 1.11 -15.14 17.67
C GLY A 281 0.28 -14.35 16.66
N ILE A 282 0.52 -13.04 16.55
CA ILE A 282 -0.27 -12.13 15.72
C ILE A 282 0.24 -12.18 14.29
N ALA A 283 -0.58 -12.68 13.36
CA ALA A 283 -0.30 -12.54 11.94
C ALA A 283 -0.47 -11.06 11.52
N ARG A 284 0.48 -10.56 10.74
CA ARG A 284 0.47 -9.17 10.24
C ARG A 284 0.20 -9.08 8.74
N VAL A 285 0.57 -10.10 7.97
CA VAL A 285 0.33 -10.14 6.51
C VAL A 285 -1.15 -10.41 6.19
N TYR A 286 -1.52 -10.32 4.92
CA TYR A 286 -2.85 -10.72 4.47
C TYR A 286 -3.17 -12.18 4.89
N PRO A 287 -4.42 -12.49 5.30
CA PRO A 287 -5.57 -11.58 5.42
C PRO A 287 -5.72 -10.90 6.79
N ALA A 288 -4.80 -11.11 7.73
CA ALA A 288 -4.79 -10.39 9.00
C ALA A 288 -4.56 -8.88 8.80
N SER A 289 -3.68 -8.53 7.86
CA SER A 289 -3.43 -7.18 7.33
C SER A 289 -3.22 -6.12 8.44
N GLY A 290 -2.22 -6.31 9.29
CA GLY A 290 -1.74 -5.25 10.17
C GLY A 290 -0.99 -4.16 9.42
N ALA A 291 -1.04 -2.93 9.93
CA ALA A 291 -0.26 -1.82 9.41
C ALA A 291 1.23 -2.09 9.60
N VAL A 292 2.02 -1.91 8.53
CA VAL A 292 3.48 -2.11 8.55
C VAL A 292 4.20 -0.92 7.90
N ALA A 293 5.35 -0.54 8.44
CA ALA A 293 6.24 0.44 7.82
C ALA A 293 7.69 0.29 8.30
N MET A 294 8.65 0.70 7.46
CA MET A 294 9.98 1.06 7.92
C MET A 294 9.93 2.46 8.54
N LEU A 295 10.46 2.60 9.76
CA LEU A 295 10.57 3.90 10.43
C LEU A 295 11.59 4.82 9.74
N PRO A 296 11.50 6.15 9.93
CA PRO A 296 12.41 7.11 9.33
C PRO A 296 13.90 6.75 9.45
N LEU A 297 14.61 6.77 8.33
CA LEU A 297 16.06 6.61 8.27
C LEU A 297 16.69 8.01 8.39
N THR A 298 17.46 8.25 9.45
CA THR A 298 17.95 9.60 9.78
C THR A 298 19.42 9.59 10.15
N PRO A 299 20.12 10.73 10.10
CA PRO A 299 21.47 10.83 10.65
C PRO A 299 21.54 10.41 12.13
N ALA A 300 20.49 10.69 12.91
CA ALA A 300 20.44 10.42 14.35
C ALA A 300 20.41 8.92 14.70
N ASN A 301 19.86 8.07 13.81
CA ASN A 301 19.85 6.62 13.97
C ASN A 301 20.81 5.91 13.00
N ASN A 302 21.81 6.64 12.47
CA ASN A 302 22.77 6.17 11.48
C ASN A 302 22.13 5.46 10.28
N TYR A 303 20.91 5.87 9.90
CA TYR A 303 20.12 5.24 8.84
C TYR A 303 19.88 3.74 9.05
N ASN A 304 19.89 3.25 10.29
CA ASN A 304 19.64 1.84 10.60
C ASN A 304 18.13 1.52 10.58
N PRO A 305 17.66 0.61 9.72
CA PRO A 305 16.23 0.32 9.62
C PRO A 305 15.65 -0.32 10.87
N THR A 306 14.51 0.23 11.30
CA THR A 306 13.62 -0.39 12.27
C THR A 306 12.24 -0.48 11.65
N ILE A 307 11.61 -1.65 11.75
CA ILE A 307 10.31 -1.92 11.13
C ILE A 307 9.27 -1.97 12.24
N ILE A 308 8.15 -1.28 12.04
CA ILE A 308 7.01 -1.30 12.95
C ILE A 308 5.85 -2.11 12.34
N PHE A 309 5.18 -2.88 13.20
CA PHE A 309 3.97 -3.63 12.89
C PHE A 309 2.91 -3.31 13.93
N CYS A 310 1.69 -2.98 13.50
CA CYS A 310 0.56 -2.63 14.36
C CYS A 310 -0.74 -3.25 13.83
N GLY A 311 -1.65 -3.70 14.70
CA GLY A 311 -2.88 -4.37 14.25
C GLY A 311 -2.74 -5.83 13.82
N GLY A 312 -3.61 -6.32 12.95
CA GLY A 312 -3.62 -7.74 12.54
C GLY A 312 -4.45 -8.62 13.46
N SER A 313 -4.24 -9.93 13.44
CA SER A 313 -5.10 -10.90 14.12
C SER A 313 -4.31 -12.10 14.64
N ASP A 314 -4.68 -12.58 15.82
CA ASP A 314 -4.17 -13.77 16.49
C ASP A 314 -5.15 -14.97 16.40
N MET A 315 -6.04 -14.95 15.40
CA MET A 315 -6.99 -16.03 15.15
C MET A 315 -6.30 -17.41 15.17
N PRO A 316 -6.91 -18.41 15.83
CA PRO A 316 -6.35 -19.75 15.88
C PRO A 316 -6.27 -20.37 14.49
N ASP A 317 -5.32 -21.28 14.29
CA ASP A 317 -4.99 -21.82 12.96
C ASP A 317 -6.19 -22.37 12.17
N GLU A 318 -7.13 -23.06 12.83
CA GLU A 318 -8.36 -23.61 12.23
C GLU A 318 -9.31 -22.53 11.73
N ALA A 319 -9.35 -21.36 12.38
CA ALA A 319 -10.31 -20.30 12.08
C ALA A 319 -10.06 -19.63 10.73
N TRP A 320 -8.80 -19.60 10.27
CA TRP A 320 -8.43 -19.15 8.93
C TRP A 320 -9.06 -20.02 7.82
N GLY A 321 -9.51 -21.22 8.15
CA GLY A 321 -10.29 -22.06 7.25
C GLY A 321 -9.48 -22.58 6.07
N ASN A 322 -9.97 -22.30 4.86
CA ASN A 322 -9.43 -22.89 3.65
C ASN A 322 -9.35 -21.87 2.51
N TYR A 323 -8.98 -22.37 1.34
CA TYR A 323 -8.81 -21.56 0.15
C TYR A 323 -10.05 -20.73 -0.25
N SER A 324 -11.26 -21.19 0.09
CA SER A 324 -12.51 -20.52 -0.28
C SER A 324 -12.98 -19.50 0.77
N PHE A 325 -12.90 -19.83 2.05
CA PHE A 325 -13.46 -19.00 3.12
C PHE A 325 -12.94 -19.35 4.52
N PRO A 326 -13.05 -18.42 5.48
CA PRO A 326 -12.75 -18.70 6.88
C PRO A 326 -13.77 -19.63 7.53
N TYR A 327 -13.36 -20.34 8.58
CA TYR A 327 -14.24 -21.27 9.30
C TYR A 327 -15.05 -20.63 10.43
N ILE A 328 -14.80 -19.35 10.71
CA ILE A 328 -15.57 -18.57 11.66
C ILE A 328 -16.10 -17.31 10.99
N ASP A 329 -17.05 -16.69 11.66
CA ASP A 329 -17.53 -15.34 11.34
C ASP A 329 -16.47 -14.33 11.77
N THR A 330 -15.51 -14.06 10.88
CA THR A 330 -14.34 -13.23 11.17
C THR A 330 -14.72 -11.83 11.63
N TRP A 331 -15.83 -11.28 11.13
CA TRP A 331 -16.33 -9.96 11.52
C TRP A 331 -16.69 -9.82 13.00
N ASP A 332 -16.79 -10.91 13.77
CA ASP A 332 -16.98 -10.91 15.22
C ASP A 332 -15.67 -11.08 16.00
N TYR A 333 -14.56 -11.38 15.32
CA TYR A 333 -13.25 -11.56 15.94
C TYR A 333 -12.48 -10.23 15.97
N PRO A 334 -12.09 -9.72 17.15
CA PRO A 334 -11.42 -8.43 17.24
C PRO A 334 -10.00 -8.47 16.64
N ALA A 335 -9.63 -7.41 15.94
CA ALA A 335 -8.24 -7.20 15.55
C ALA A 335 -7.39 -6.87 16.79
N SER A 336 -6.08 -7.03 16.68
CA SER A 336 -5.15 -6.62 17.72
C SER A 336 -4.98 -5.09 17.77
N SER A 337 -4.66 -4.54 18.94
CA SER A 337 -4.12 -3.18 19.09
C SER A 337 -2.60 -3.18 19.21
N ASP A 338 -1.97 -4.34 19.38
CA ASP A 338 -0.55 -4.45 19.75
C ASP A 338 0.36 -3.99 18.62
N CYS A 339 1.41 -3.27 19.01
CA CYS A 339 2.49 -2.86 18.14
C CYS A 339 3.83 -3.47 18.55
N HIS A 340 4.64 -3.84 17.57
CA HIS A 340 6.01 -4.33 17.79
C HIS A 340 6.98 -3.67 16.80
N ARG A 341 8.21 -3.45 17.26
CA ARG A 341 9.33 -3.03 16.43
C ARG A 341 10.40 -4.10 16.36
N ILE A 342 11.09 -4.21 15.23
CA ILE A 342 12.32 -4.99 15.10
C ILE A 342 13.36 -4.20 14.32
N THR A 343 14.62 -4.24 14.79
CA THR A 343 15.80 -3.77 14.05
C THR A 343 16.51 -5.01 13.52
N PRO A 344 16.39 -5.33 12.22
CA PRO A 344 16.89 -6.59 11.68
C PRO A 344 18.43 -6.69 11.66
N GLU A 345 19.13 -5.56 11.60
CA GLU A 345 20.60 -5.49 11.61
C GLU A 345 21.08 -4.52 12.72
N PRO A 346 21.06 -4.93 14.01
CA PRO A 346 21.54 -4.09 15.10
C PRO A 346 23.02 -3.73 14.95
N GLU A 347 23.37 -2.46 15.08
CA GLU A 347 24.74 -1.97 14.88
C GLU A 347 25.70 -2.38 16.01
N ASP A 348 25.16 -2.68 17.18
CA ASP A 348 25.94 -3.19 18.32
C ASP A 348 26.28 -4.68 18.20
N GLY A 349 25.83 -5.35 17.13
CA GLY A 349 26.03 -6.76 16.88
C GLY A 349 25.19 -7.70 17.75
N SER A 350 24.22 -7.15 18.50
CA SER A 350 23.25 -7.97 19.23
C SER A 350 22.34 -8.77 18.28
N ALA A 351 21.75 -9.85 18.79
CA ALA A 351 20.77 -10.61 18.02
C ALA A 351 19.51 -9.75 17.81
N PRO A 352 18.91 -9.72 16.61
CA PRO A 352 17.65 -9.01 16.37
C PRO A 352 16.55 -9.54 17.29
N GLN A 353 15.77 -8.65 17.89
CA GLN A 353 14.64 -9.00 18.76
C GLN A 353 13.45 -8.08 18.47
N TYR A 354 12.24 -8.63 18.59
CA TYR A 354 11.03 -7.83 18.65
C TYR A 354 10.92 -7.12 20.00
N VAL A 355 10.63 -5.83 19.97
CA VAL A 355 10.37 -4.99 21.14
C VAL A 355 8.92 -4.51 21.08
N LYS A 356 8.16 -4.69 22.16
CA LYS A 356 6.79 -4.17 22.26
C LYS A 356 6.80 -2.64 22.23
N ASP A 357 5.93 -2.07 21.42
CA ASP A 357 5.69 -0.63 21.32
C ASP A 357 4.41 -0.21 22.05
N ASP A 358 4.03 1.06 21.94
CA ASP A 358 2.74 1.55 22.40
C ASP A 358 1.61 0.91 21.56
N ASP A 359 0.60 0.38 22.24
CA ASP A 359 -0.61 -0.12 21.59
C ASP A 359 -1.31 1.02 20.82
N MET A 360 -1.94 0.69 19.69
CA MET A 360 -2.79 1.62 18.95
C MET A 360 -3.96 2.12 19.81
N LEU A 361 -4.51 3.28 19.46
CA LEU A 361 -5.67 3.86 20.16
C LEU A 361 -6.95 3.01 20.03
N GLU A 362 -7.11 2.36 18.87
CA GLU A 362 -8.15 1.39 18.59
C GLU A 362 -7.53 0.12 17.98
N THR A 363 -8.22 -1.02 18.06
CA THR A 363 -7.85 -2.21 17.29
C THR A 363 -8.00 -1.94 15.79
N ARG A 364 -7.17 -2.57 14.96
CA ARG A 364 -7.25 -2.33 13.51
C ARG A 364 -6.73 -3.52 12.69
N THR A 365 -7.58 -4.10 11.86
CA THR A 365 -7.18 -4.85 10.65
C THR A 365 -7.28 -3.93 9.44
N MET A 366 -6.49 -4.16 8.40
CA MET A 366 -6.37 -3.35 7.19
C MET A 366 -6.03 -1.87 7.49
N GLY A 367 -5.32 -1.63 8.59
CA GLY A 367 -4.75 -0.32 8.87
C GLY A 367 -3.56 -0.07 7.96
N GLN A 368 -3.41 1.16 7.47
CA GLN A 368 -2.37 1.50 6.51
C GLN A 368 -1.51 2.65 7.01
N PHE A 369 -0.19 2.43 7.11
CA PHE A 369 0.78 3.46 7.48
C PHE A 369 1.20 4.30 6.27
N ILE A 370 0.96 5.60 6.33
CA ILE A 370 1.47 6.61 5.40
C ILE A 370 2.54 7.43 6.10
N ILE A 371 3.79 7.34 5.65
CA ILE A 371 4.86 8.14 6.23
C ILE A 371 4.76 9.60 5.74
N LEU A 372 4.66 10.54 6.67
CA LEU A 372 4.54 11.97 6.37
C LEU A 372 5.92 12.61 6.23
N PRO A 373 6.05 13.75 5.53
CA PRO A 373 7.33 14.45 5.38
C PRO A 373 7.99 14.86 6.71
N THR A 374 7.23 14.98 7.80
CA THR A 374 7.73 15.27 9.15
C THR A 374 8.45 14.08 9.81
N GLY A 375 8.38 12.88 9.22
CA GLY A 375 8.86 11.63 9.82
C GLY A 375 7.84 10.94 10.74
N GLN A 376 6.70 11.59 11.01
CA GLN A 376 5.56 10.94 11.67
C GLN A 376 4.81 10.04 10.68
N LEU A 377 4.09 9.05 11.20
CA LEU A 377 3.31 8.12 10.39
C LEU A 377 1.82 8.32 10.65
N LEU A 378 1.03 8.47 9.60
CA LEU A 378 -0.42 8.49 9.66
C LEU A 378 -0.94 7.06 9.50
N VAL A 379 -1.89 6.64 10.34
CA VAL A 379 -2.68 5.42 10.13
C VAL A 379 -4.10 5.80 9.73
N VAL A 380 -4.53 5.24 8.60
CA VAL A 380 -5.87 5.35 8.02
C VAL A 380 -6.41 3.96 7.70
N ASN A 381 -7.67 3.89 7.25
CA ASN A 381 -8.35 2.68 6.76
C ASN A 381 -8.51 1.57 7.81
N GLY A 382 -9.33 0.58 7.50
CA GLY A 382 -9.46 -0.64 8.29
C GLY A 382 -10.67 -0.72 9.20
N GLY A 383 -10.78 -1.87 9.86
CA GLY A 383 -11.90 -2.24 10.74
C GLY A 383 -11.43 -2.70 12.12
N LEU A 384 -12.30 -2.58 13.11
CA LEU A 384 -12.07 -3.03 14.49
C LEU A 384 -11.97 -4.56 14.58
N ASN A 385 -12.66 -5.28 13.68
CA ASN A 385 -12.81 -6.73 13.70
C ASN A 385 -12.61 -7.34 12.31
N GLY A 386 -12.18 -8.61 12.28
CA GLY A 386 -12.13 -9.46 11.11
C GLY A 386 -10.85 -9.39 10.30
N THR A 387 -10.97 -9.73 9.02
CA THR A 387 -9.83 -9.91 8.11
C THR A 387 -10.06 -9.19 6.80
N ALA A 388 -8.98 -8.90 6.08
CA ALA A 388 -9.03 -8.59 4.67
C ALA A 388 -9.66 -9.74 3.86
N GLY A 389 -10.18 -9.44 2.67
CA GLY A 389 -10.87 -10.38 1.80
C GLY A 389 -12.39 -10.21 1.81
N TYR A 390 -13.03 -10.99 0.96
CA TYR A 390 -14.48 -11.12 0.89
C TYR A 390 -14.85 -12.60 0.71
N SER A 391 -16.08 -12.96 1.08
CA SER A 391 -16.66 -14.26 0.80
C SER A 391 -18.18 -14.19 0.82
N GLN A 392 -18.85 -15.11 0.14
CA GLN A 392 -20.31 -15.25 0.21
C GLN A 392 -20.78 -16.13 1.37
N ALA A 393 -19.85 -16.75 2.09
CA ALA A 393 -20.13 -17.65 3.21
C ALA A 393 -18.92 -17.75 4.15
N THR A 394 -19.17 -18.21 5.36
CA THR A 394 -18.16 -18.82 6.24
C THR A 394 -18.61 -20.25 6.55
N ASN A 395 -17.77 -21.04 7.24
CA ASN A 395 -18.24 -22.36 7.69
C ASN A 395 -19.37 -22.26 8.73
N THR A 396 -19.43 -21.17 9.51
CA THR A 396 -20.49 -20.92 10.51
C THR A 396 -21.74 -20.31 9.88
N THR A 397 -21.57 -19.46 8.87
CA THR A 397 -22.63 -18.76 8.14
C THR A 397 -22.59 -19.19 6.66
N PRO A 398 -23.12 -20.38 6.31
CA PRO A 398 -22.94 -20.97 4.97
C PRO A 398 -23.85 -20.34 3.90
N VAL A 399 -24.81 -19.51 4.30
CA VAL A 399 -25.82 -18.91 3.40
C VAL A 399 -25.55 -17.42 3.29
N TYR A 400 -25.36 -16.92 2.06
CA TYR A 400 -25.09 -15.51 1.80
C TYR A 400 -26.14 -14.55 2.38
N GLY A 401 -27.42 -14.93 2.35
CA GLY A 401 -28.51 -14.11 2.90
C GLY A 401 -28.41 -13.86 4.41
N ASP A 402 -27.63 -14.67 5.13
CA ASP A 402 -27.40 -14.54 6.57
C ASP A 402 -26.12 -13.74 6.90
N MET A 403 -25.30 -13.41 5.88
CA MET A 403 -24.09 -12.61 6.05
C MET A 403 -24.47 -11.15 6.40
N PRO A 404 -24.16 -10.65 7.61
CA PRO A 404 -24.70 -9.39 8.10
C PRO A 404 -24.10 -8.14 7.45
N PHE A 405 -22.98 -8.28 6.73
CA PHE A 405 -22.23 -7.18 6.12
C PHE A 405 -21.99 -7.37 4.62
N GLY A 406 -22.89 -8.10 3.95
CA GLY A 406 -22.67 -8.53 2.57
C GLY A 406 -21.49 -9.49 2.51
N MET A 407 -20.59 -9.32 1.53
CA MET A 407 -19.45 -10.24 1.36
C MET A 407 -18.24 -9.87 2.23
N SER A 408 -18.29 -8.78 3.01
CA SER A 408 -17.17 -8.34 3.85
C SER A 408 -16.85 -9.33 4.96
N LEU A 409 -15.57 -9.67 5.09
CA LEU A 409 -15.03 -10.46 6.20
C LEU A 409 -14.56 -9.61 7.39
N ALA A 410 -14.86 -8.31 7.37
CA ALA A 410 -14.53 -7.35 8.43
C ALA A 410 -15.75 -6.50 8.81
N SER A 411 -15.71 -5.97 10.04
CA SER A 411 -16.72 -5.04 10.58
C SER A 411 -16.10 -3.92 11.39
N GLY A 412 -16.94 -2.94 11.75
CA GLY A 412 -16.56 -1.78 12.54
C GLY A 412 -15.50 -0.91 11.86
N PRO A 413 -15.78 -0.27 10.71
CA PRO A 413 -14.83 0.61 10.04
C PRO A 413 -14.33 1.71 10.98
N VAL A 414 -13.02 1.94 10.99
CA VAL A 414 -12.40 2.97 11.84
C VAL A 414 -12.14 4.24 11.03
N GLY A 415 -13.10 5.16 11.06
CA GLY A 415 -13.06 6.41 10.28
C GLY A 415 -12.13 7.49 10.82
N THR A 416 -11.77 7.44 12.10
CA THR A 416 -10.81 8.39 12.70
C THR A 416 -9.38 7.91 12.41
N PRO A 417 -8.53 8.75 11.80
CA PRO A 417 -7.11 8.44 11.63
C PRO A 417 -6.36 8.66 12.94
N ALA A 418 -5.13 8.13 13.02
CA ALA A 418 -4.22 8.39 14.12
C ALA A 418 -2.82 8.73 13.60
N ILE A 419 -2.11 9.60 14.31
CA ILE A 419 -0.70 9.89 14.04
C ILE A 419 0.16 9.13 15.06
N TYR A 420 1.18 8.48 14.53
CA TYR A 420 2.25 7.84 15.26
C TYR A 420 3.53 8.67 15.15
N ASP A 421 4.08 9.07 16.30
CA ASP A 421 5.38 9.71 16.39
C ASP A 421 6.42 8.70 16.92
N PRO A 422 7.34 8.22 16.07
CA PRO A 422 8.31 7.20 16.49
C PRO A 422 9.31 7.71 17.53
N ASN A 423 9.49 9.03 17.65
CA ASN A 423 10.45 9.70 18.52
C ASN A 423 9.82 10.20 19.82
N ALA A 424 8.49 10.21 19.93
CA ALA A 424 7.82 10.49 21.18
C ALA A 424 8.16 9.43 22.26
N ALA A 425 8.11 9.87 23.51
CA ALA A 425 8.32 8.98 24.66
C ALA A 425 7.29 7.84 24.65
N GLN A 426 7.70 6.67 25.13
CA GLN A 426 6.80 5.52 25.31
C GLN A 426 5.57 5.93 26.16
N GLY A 427 4.41 5.44 25.77
CA GLY A 427 3.08 5.80 26.28
C GLY A 427 2.49 7.07 25.66
N LYS A 428 3.16 7.71 24.70
CA LYS A 428 2.75 8.98 24.07
C LYS A 428 2.93 9.00 22.56
N ARG A 429 3.20 7.85 21.92
CA ARG A 429 3.51 7.82 20.49
C ARG A 429 2.28 7.94 19.60
N TRP A 430 1.09 7.63 20.11
CA TRP A 430 -0.16 7.71 19.37
C TRP A 430 -1.02 8.91 19.76
N SER A 431 -1.61 9.58 18.76
CA SER A 431 -2.63 10.62 18.97
C SER A 431 -3.59 10.71 17.79
N ASN A 432 -4.89 10.83 18.08
CA ASN A 432 -5.91 11.25 17.13
C ASN A 432 -6.51 12.63 17.51
N SER A 433 -5.85 13.36 18.41
CA SER A 433 -6.34 14.64 18.89
C SER A 433 -6.40 15.67 17.75
N GLY A 434 -7.57 16.29 17.59
CA GLY A 434 -7.81 17.27 16.53
C GLY A 434 -8.02 16.67 15.14
N LEU A 435 -8.10 15.35 15.01
CA LEU A 435 -8.38 14.67 13.74
C LEU A 435 -9.88 14.35 13.64
N GLN A 436 -10.48 14.63 12.49
CA GLN A 436 -11.87 14.30 12.20
C GLN A 436 -12.03 12.83 11.80
N SER A 437 -13.24 12.31 11.90
CA SER A 437 -13.59 10.98 11.37
C SER A 437 -14.17 11.12 9.97
N SER A 438 -13.72 10.28 9.04
CA SER A 438 -14.46 10.05 7.79
C SER A 438 -15.75 9.28 8.08
N SER A 439 -16.76 9.48 7.24
CA SER A 439 -18.00 8.68 7.22
C SER A 439 -17.97 7.55 6.18
N ILE A 440 -16.90 7.45 5.38
CA ILE A 440 -16.74 6.43 4.34
C ILE A 440 -16.02 5.22 4.95
N ALA A 441 -16.61 4.03 4.79
CA ALA A 441 -16.01 2.79 5.25
C ALA A 441 -14.87 2.36 4.31
N ARG A 442 -13.62 2.53 4.76
CA ARG A 442 -12.42 2.10 4.02
C ARG A 442 -11.95 0.74 4.55
N LEU A 443 -12.55 -0.35 4.08
CA LEU A 443 -12.20 -1.72 4.46
C LEU A 443 -11.31 -2.37 3.39
N TYR A 444 -11.59 -3.62 3.02
CA TYR A 444 -10.83 -4.33 2.01
C TYR A 444 -10.87 -3.60 0.66
N HIS A 445 -9.74 -3.65 -0.07
CA HIS A 445 -9.49 -2.87 -1.29
C HIS A 445 -9.60 -1.34 -1.14
N SER A 446 -9.39 -0.81 0.06
CA SER A 446 -9.07 0.61 0.22
C SER A 446 -7.56 0.82 0.10
N SER A 447 -7.18 2.01 -0.38
CA SER A 447 -5.79 2.43 -0.52
C SER A 447 -5.62 3.87 -0.04
N ALA A 448 -4.42 4.19 0.41
CA ALA A 448 -4.03 5.54 0.77
C ALA A 448 -2.58 5.82 0.36
N ILE A 449 -2.28 7.06 -0.05
CA ILE A 449 -0.96 7.44 -0.54
C ILE A 449 -0.64 8.92 -0.26
N LEU A 450 0.61 9.22 0.09
CA LEU A 450 1.10 10.59 0.27
C LEU A 450 1.17 11.32 -1.08
N LEU A 451 0.59 12.51 -1.15
CA LEU A 451 0.63 13.38 -2.33
C LEU A 451 1.83 14.34 -2.33
N PRO A 452 2.22 14.87 -3.50
CA PRO A 452 3.31 15.86 -3.64
C PRO A 452 3.11 17.12 -2.78
N ASP A 453 1.88 17.54 -2.54
CA ASP A 453 1.58 18.69 -1.69
C ASP A 453 1.62 18.37 -0.18
N ALA A 454 2.01 17.15 0.20
CA ALA A 454 2.01 16.58 1.54
C ALA A 454 0.62 16.30 2.15
N SER A 455 -0.47 16.34 1.38
CA SER A 455 -1.74 15.75 1.82
C SER A 455 -1.74 14.23 1.56
N VAL A 456 -2.80 13.52 1.96
CA VAL A 456 -2.93 12.07 1.76
C VAL A 456 -4.21 11.77 1.01
N LEU A 457 -4.10 11.17 -0.18
CA LEU A 457 -5.25 10.67 -0.93
C LEU A 457 -5.69 9.32 -0.34
N ILE A 458 -6.98 9.14 -0.12
CA ILE A 458 -7.59 7.93 0.40
C ILE A 458 -8.76 7.58 -0.52
N ALA A 459 -8.77 6.38 -1.07
CA ALA A 459 -9.77 5.97 -2.06
C ALA A 459 -10.08 4.48 -1.96
N GLY A 460 -11.11 4.08 -2.71
CA GLY A 460 -11.62 2.72 -2.72
C GLY A 460 -12.41 2.35 -1.47
N SER A 461 -13.20 1.31 -1.63
CA SER A 461 -13.17 0.08 -0.86
C SER A 461 -14.07 -0.87 -1.64
N ASN A 462 -13.69 -2.12 -1.77
CA ASN A 462 -14.49 -3.08 -2.51
C ASN A 462 -14.42 -4.48 -1.88
N PRO A 463 -15.11 -4.71 -0.74
CA PRO A 463 -15.21 -6.04 -0.15
C PRO A 463 -16.25 -6.92 -0.87
N ASN A 464 -16.33 -6.86 -2.20
CA ASN A 464 -17.33 -7.58 -3.00
C ASN A 464 -16.68 -8.34 -4.16
N VAL A 465 -17.32 -9.43 -4.57
CA VAL A 465 -16.87 -10.25 -5.72
C VAL A 465 -16.93 -9.47 -7.05
N ASP A 466 -17.90 -8.58 -7.20
CA ASP A 466 -18.12 -7.74 -8.38
C ASP A 466 -18.78 -6.45 -7.88
N VAL A 467 -18.96 -5.47 -8.76
CA VAL A 467 -19.51 -4.16 -8.41
C VAL A 467 -20.85 -4.31 -7.70
N ASN A 468 -20.90 -3.83 -6.45
CA ASN A 468 -22.12 -3.80 -5.66
C ASN A 468 -22.22 -2.49 -4.87
N THR A 469 -23.04 -1.58 -5.35
CA THR A 469 -23.26 -0.27 -4.73
C THR A 469 -24.46 -0.25 -3.77
N SER A 470 -25.11 -1.40 -3.55
CA SER A 470 -26.37 -1.51 -2.80
C SER A 470 -26.24 -2.23 -1.44
N THR A 471 -25.07 -2.83 -1.17
CA THR A 471 -24.77 -3.53 0.08
C THR A 471 -24.33 -2.56 1.19
N ILE A 472 -24.15 -3.08 2.41
CA ILE A 472 -23.73 -2.31 3.60
C ILE A 472 -22.33 -1.71 3.42
N TYR A 473 -21.40 -2.47 2.86
CA TYR A 473 -20.07 -1.99 2.49
C TYR A 473 -19.92 -2.04 0.95
N PRO A 474 -20.39 -1.00 0.25
CA PRO A 474 -20.47 -1.00 -1.19
C PRO A 474 -19.09 -0.89 -1.85
N THR A 475 -19.03 -1.21 -3.14
CA THR A 475 -17.96 -0.73 -4.02
C THR A 475 -17.95 0.80 -4.01
N GLU A 476 -16.88 1.39 -3.47
CA GLU A 476 -16.75 2.83 -3.25
C GLU A 476 -15.77 3.46 -4.24
N TYR A 477 -16.25 4.47 -4.97
CA TYR A 477 -15.48 5.25 -5.96
C TYR A 477 -15.15 6.66 -5.48
N LYS A 478 -15.72 7.12 -4.35
CA LYS A 478 -15.37 8.43 -3.80
C LYS A 478 -13.97 8.39 -3.23
N ALA A 479 -13.16 9.37 -3.59
CA ALA A 479 -11.90 9.66 -2.95
C ALA A 479 -12.09 10.75 -1.88
N GLU A 480 -11.23 10.72 -0.87
CA GLU A 480 -11.07 11.78 0.11
C GLU A 480 -9.60 12.20 0.16
N ILE A 481 -9.36 13.48 0.42
CA ILE A 481 -8.02 14.00 0.70
C ILE A 481 -7.97 14.36 2.17
N PHE A 482 -7.11 13.67 2.93
CA PHE A 482 -6.83 14.03 4.31
C PHE A 482 -5.71 15.07 4.37
N TYR A 483 -5.94 16.15 5.12
CA TYR A 483 -4.95 17.21 5.36
C TYR A 483 -4.38 17.08 6.77
N PRO A 484 -3.13 16.61 6.95
CA PRO A 484 -2.52 16.46 8.27
C PRO A 484 -2.41 17.79 9.04
N PRO A 485 -2.17 17.75 10.37
CA PRO A 485 -2.19 18.94 11.24
C PRO A 485 -1.30 20.11 10.80
N TYR A 486 -0.20 19.86 10.09
CA TYR A 486 0.68 20.91 9.57
C TYR A 486 0.03 21.81 8.51
N PHE A 487 -1.11 21.42 7.94
CA PHE A 487 -1.90 22.32 7.07
C PHE A 487 -2.58 23.47 7.84
N SER A 488 -2.49 23.50 9.18
CA SER A 488 -2.90 24.65 10.00
C SER A 488 -1.95 25.85 9.89
N ALA A 489 -0.75 25.63 9.33
CA ALA A 489 0.22 26.68 9.08
C ALA A 489 -0.30 27.66 8.01
N THR A 490 -0.31 28.96 8.33
CA THR A 490 -0.66 30.01 7.36
C THR A 490 0.40 30.18 6.26
N THR A 491 1.64 29.77 6.54
CA THR A 491 2.76 29.82 5.62
C THR A 491 3.45 28.46 5.59
N ARG A 492 3.67 27.95 4.38
CA ARG A 492 4.46 26.73 4.13
C ARG A 492 5.80 27.10 3.49
N PRO A 493 6.89 26.34 3.76
CA PRO A 493 8.17 26.65 3.15
C PRO A 493 8.15 26.53 1.62
N THR A 494 8.86 27.44 0.95
CA THR A 494 9.03 27.47 -0.51
C THR A 494 10.53 27.43 -0.85
N PRO A 495 11.19 26.27 -0.65
CA PRO A 495 12.62 26.13 -0.90
C PRO A 495 12.96 26.19 -2.40
N SER A 496 14.20 26.52 -2.72
CA SER A 496 14.76 26.43 -4.07
C SER A 496 16.18 25.86 -4.04
N GLY A 497 16.69 25.37 -5.17
CA GLY A 497 18.03 24.77 -5.27
C GLY A 497 18.09 23.25 -5.07
N ILE A 498 16.94 22.58 -4.93
CA ILE A 498 16.87 21.12 -4.91
C ILE A 498 17.20 20.59 -6.32
N PRO A 499 18.17 19.67 -6.48
CA PRO A 499 18.54 19.12 -7.77
C PRO A 499 17.48 18.13 -8.29
N GLU A 500 17.45 17.91 -9.60
CA GLU A 500 16.57 16.90 -10.23
C GLU A 500 17.01 15.45 -9.93
N THR A 501 18.26 15.26 -9.53
CA THR A 501 18.83 13.94 -9.20
C THR A 501 19.63 13.99 -7.90
N LEU A 502 19.61 12.89 -7.16
CA LEU A 502 20.42 12.69 -5.96
C LEU A 502 21.35 11.49 -6.16
N SER A 503 22.66 11.69 -5.98
CA SER A 503 23.64 10.61 -6.06
C SER A 503 23.80 9.88 -4.71
N TYR A 504 24.48 8.73 -4.71
CA TYR A 504 24.89 8.04 -3.49
C TYR A 504 26.28 8.52 -3.07
N GLY A 505 26.34 9.41 -2.09
CA GLY A 505 27.51 10.23 -1.79
C GLY A 505 27.76 11.30 -2.85
N GLY A 506 28.84 12.06 -2.68
CA GLY A 506 29.27 13.13 -3.59
C GLY A 506 29.28 14.50 -2.93
N ASP A 507 29.52 15.54 -3.73
CA ASP A 507 29.54 16.91 -3.24
C ASP A 507 28.15 17.35 -2.74
N PRO A 508 28.08 18.12 -1.64
CA PRO A 508 26.82 18.65 -1.14
C PRO A 508 26.24 19.69 -2.10
N PHE A 509 24.97 20.03 -1.89
CA PHE A 509 24.26 21.08 -2.61
C PHE A 509 23.55 22.02 -1.64
N ASP A 510 23.31 23.25 -2.09
CA ASP A 510 22.69 24.28 -1.26
C ASP A 510 21.21 24.44 -1.59
N ILE A 511 20.37 24.39 -0.56
CA ILE A 511 18.95 24.74 -0.66
C ILE A 511 18.74 26.11 -0.01
N THR A 512 18.08 27.03 -0.73
CA THR A 512 17.68 28.32 -0.17
C THR A 512 16.26 28.24 0.37
N VAL A 513 16.07 28.63 1.63
CA VAL A 513 14.75 28.84 2.26
C VAL A 513 14.57 30.35 2.46
N PRO A 514 13.71 31.02 1.68
CA PRO A 514 13.48 32.46 1.82
C PRO A 514 12.98 32.83 3.22
N ALA A 515 13.30 34.05 3.69
CA ALA A 515 12.79 34.54 4.98
C ALA A 515 11.25 34.49 5.07
N SER A 516 10.56 34.62 3.94
CA SER A 516 9.10 34.54 3.84
C SER A 516 8.52 33.14 4.00
N SER A 517 9.36 32.10 4.11
CA SER A 517 8.94 30.70 4.28
C SER A 517 8.59 30.32 5.72
N TYR A 518 8.92 31.19 6.69
CA TYR A 518 8.71 30.92 8.11
C TYR A 518 8.62 32.22 8.91
N SER A 519 8.15 32.11 10.15
CA SER A 519 8.10 33.22 11.11
C SER A 519 9.01 32.93 12.32
N GLY A 520 9.38 33.97 13.07
CA GLY A 520 10.21 33.84 14.26
C GLY A 520 11.71 34.02 14.00
N LEU A 521 12.54 33.59 14.95
CA LEU A 521 14.00 33.72 14.87
C LEU A 521 14.58 32.75 13.84
N SER A 522 15.46 33.25 12.98
CA SER A 522 16.05 32.47 11.90
C SER A 522 16.90 31.30 12.41
N ASP A 523 17.67 31.50 13.49
CA ASP A 523 18.48 30.43 14.08
C ASP A 523 17.61 29.26 14.56
N THR A 524 16.52 29.52 15.28
CA THR A 524 15.60 28.47 15.75
C THR A 524 14.93 27.76 14.58
N ALA A 525 14.51 28.51 13.56
CA ALA A 525 13.95 27.90 12.36
C ALA A 525 14.96 26.99 11.65
N ALA A 526 16.22 27.44 11.52
CA ALA A 526 17.29 26.68 10.89
C ALA A 526 17.64 25.39 11.68
N GLU A 527 17.74 25.48 13.01
CA GLU A 527 17.96 24.32 13.90
C GLU A 527 16.84 23.28 13.78
N ASN A 528 15.60 23.72 13.55
CA ASN A 528 14.43 22.86 13.37
C ASN A 528 14.09 22.60 11.89
N THR A 529 15.03 22.84 10.97
CA THR A 529 14.86 22.54 9.55
C THR A 529 15.53 21.23 9.20
N HIS A 530 14.84 20.37 8.45
CA HIS A 530 15.44 19.18 7.85
C HIS A 530 14.94 18.95 6.43
N VAL A 531 15.73 18.18 5.68
CA VAL A 531 15.44 17.80 4.29
C VAL A 531 15.10 16.32 4.26
N ALA A 532 13.87 16.00 3.86
CA ALA A 532 13.34 14.64 3.81
C ALA A 532 13.18 14.17 2.35
N VAL A 533 13.73 13.01 2.03
CA VAL A 533 13.50 12.27 0.77
C VAL A 533 12.48 11.19 1.06
N VAL A 534 11.29 11.31 0.48
CA VAL A 534 10.17 10.41 0.73
C VAL A 534 9.77 9.73 -0.56
N ARG A 535 9.64 8.41 -0.51
CA ARG A 535 9.00 7.61 -1.54
C ARG A 535 7.66 7.11 -0.99
N PRO A 536 6.51 7.55 -1.54
CA PRO A 536 5.19 7.11 -1.09
C PRO A 536 4.97 5.60 -1.26
N GLY A 537 5.62 4.99 -2.25
CA GLY A 537 5.49 3.56 -2.58
C GLY A 537 4.39 3.28 -3.60
N TRP A 538 4.02 2.01 -3.71
CA TRP A 538 2.91 1.49 -4.50
C TRP A 538 1.91 0.83 -3.53
N THR A 539 0.70 1.40 -3.42
CA THR A 539 -0.28 0.98 -2.40
C THR A 539 -1.19 -0.11 -2.91
N THR A 540 -1.45 -1.12 -2.08
CA THR A 540 -2.59 -2.02 -2.22
C THR A 540 -2.83 -2.79 -0.92
N HIS A 541 -4.04 -3.31 -0.69
CA HIS A 541 -4.33 -4.30 0.37
C HIS A 541 -3.75 -3.94 1.76
N ALA A 542 -3.88 -2.66 2.14
CA ALA A 542 -3.40 -2.07 3.40
C ALA A 542 -1.87 -1.94 3.58
N MET A 543 -1.09 -1.97 2.50
CA MET A 543 0.36 -1.75 2.54
C MET A 543 0.88 -0.90 1.39
N ASN A 544 2.08 -0.34 1.57
CA ASN A 544 2.78 0.46 0.56
C ASN A 544 4.12 -0.18 0.22
N MET A 545 4.18 -0.93 -0.88
CA MET A 545 5.42 -1.56 -1.35
C MET A 545 6.44 -0.49 -1.74
N GLY A 546 7.67 -0.62 -1.24
CA GLY A 546 8.75 0.34 -1.51
C GLY A 546 8.59 1.71 -0.83
N GLN A 547 7.62 1.92 0.08
CA GLN A 547 7.53 3.16 0.85
C GLN A 547 8.77 3.34 1.73
N ARG A 548 9.45 4.50 1.62
CA ARG A 548 10.64 4.82 2.41
C ARG A 548 10.73 6.30 2.73
N TYR A 549 11.38 6.60 3.85
CA TYR A 549 11.73 7.94 4.29
C TYR A 549 13.20 7.99 4.65
N LEU A 550 13.90 9.00 4.13
CA LEU A 550 15.28 9.28 4.48
C LEU A 550 15.49 10.78 4.73
N GLN A 551 16.07 11.13 5.88
CA GLN A 551 16.49 12.50 6.17
C GLN A 551 17.93 12.71 5.66
N LEU A 552 18.14 13.67 4.76
CA LEU A 552 19.49 14.06 4.35
C LEU A 552 20.17 14.82 5.48
N ASN A 553 21.45 14.50 5.72
CA ASN A 553 22.26 15.30 6.63
C ASN A 553 22.38 16.73 6.08
N ASN A 554 22.22 17.73 6.92
CA ASN A 554 22.35 19.13 6.51
C ASN A 554 22.90 20.00 7.64
N THR A 555 23.66 21.03 7.26
CA THR A 555 24.01 22.17 8.11
C THR A 555 23.42 23.43 7.48
N TYR A 556 23.56 24.60 8.11
CA TYR A 556 22.89 25.80 7.63
C TYR A 556 23.71 27.07 7.81
N THR A 557 23.48 28.05 6.94
CA THR A 557 23.91 29.45 7.12
C THR A 557 22.69 30.34 7.23
N VAL A 558 22.59 31.11 8.32
CA VAL A 558 21.59 32.16 8.48
C VAL A 558 22.09 33.46 7.87
N ASN A 559 21.37 33.95 6.85
CA ASN A 559 21.74 35.16 6.12
C ASN A 559 21.19 36.42 6.80
N LYS A 560 21.81 37.58 6.49
CA LYS A 560 21.43 38.88 7.07
C LYS A 560 20.00 39.31 6.77
N ASP A 561 19.42 38.82 5.68
CA ASP A 561 18.05 39.08 5.27
C ASP A 561 17.03 38.11 5.90
N GLY A 562 17.48 37.18 6.73
CA GLY A 562 16.65 36.13 7.34
C GLY A 562 16.41 34.93 6.44
N SER A 563 16.97 34.85 5.23
CA SER A 563 16.96 33.59 4.48
C SER A 563 17.90 32.56 5.11
N LEU A 564 17.61 31.29 4.89
CA LEU A 564 18.46 30.18 5.28
C LEU A 564 19.10 29.56 4.03
N THR A 565 20.38 29.25 4.10
CA THR A 565 21.05 28.39 3.12
C THR A 565 21.33 27.06 3.82
N LEU A 566 20.66 25.98 3.41
CA LEU A 566 20.90 24.63 3.92
C LEU A 566 21.97 23.96 3.06
N HIS A 567 23.12 23.65 3.65
CA HIS A 567 24.16 22.85 3.02
C HIS A 567 23.77 21.37 3.21
N THR A 568 23.29 20.74 2.14
CA THR A 568 22.62 19.44 2.20
C THR A 568 23.49 18.37 1.56
N ALA A 569 23.64 17.24 2.25
CA ALA A 569 24.36 16.09 1.73
C ALA A 569 23.57 15.39 0.61
N GLN A 570 24.29 14.63 -0.22
CA GLN A 570 23.69 13.61 -1.09
C GLN A 570 23.14 12.44 -0.27
N MET A 571 22.51 11.45 -0.93
CA MET A 571 22.10 10.22 -0.24
C MET A 571 23.30 9.56 0.45
N PRO A 572 23.12 8.80 1.54
CA PRO A 572 24.20 7.98 2.07
C PRO A 572 24.83 7.12 0.98
N PRO A 573 26.16 6.84 1.03
CA PRO A 573 26.87 6.09 -0.01
C PRO A 573 26.56 4.59 0.02
N ASN A 574 25.28 4.24 0.04
CA ASN A 574 24.74 2.89 0.06
C ASN A 574 23.35 2.87 -0.59
N ALA A 575 23.26 2.29 -1.79
CA ALA A 575 22.00 2.19 -2.53
C ALA A 575 20.99 1.20 -1.94
N ASN A 576 21.39 0.35 -0.98
CA ASN A 576 20.46 -0.56 -0.31
C ASN A 576 19.52 0.19 0.67
N ILE A 577 19.97 1.32 1.22
CA ILE A 577 19.22 2.09 2.22
C ILE A 577 17.99 2.75 1.57
N PHE A 578 18.16 3.23 0.34
CA PHE A 578 17.11 3.87 -0.44
C PHE A 578 17.38 3.62 -1.93
N GLN A 579 16.61 2.72 -2.53
CA GLN A 579 16.85 2.20 -3.88
C GLN A 579 16.70 3.27 -4.97
N PRO A 580 17.36 3.10 -6.13
CA PRO A 580 17.29 4.07 -7.21
C PRO A 580 15.86 4.17 -7.78
N GLY A 581 15.46 5.38 -8.17
CA GLY A 581 14.13 5.66 -8.72
C GLY A 581 13.47 6.91 -8.17
N PRO A 582 12.19 7.13 -8.49
CA PRO A 582 11.47 8.37 -8.17
C PRO A 582 11.31 8.56 -6.66
N ALA A 583 11.42 9.81 -6.22
CA ALA A 583 11.16 10.24 -4.85
C ALA A 583 10.77 11.73 -4.81
N TRP A 584 10.36 12.18 -3.63
CA TRP A 584 9.98 13.57 -3.35
C TRP A 584 10.88 14.14 -2.26
N VAL A 585 11.48 15.30 -2.52
CA VAL A 585 12.25 16.06 -1.53
C VAL A 585 11.36 17.11 -0.89
N TYR A 586 11.23 17.07 0.43
CA TYR A 586 10.52 18.06 1.22
C TYR A 586 11.50 18.78 2.13
N VAL A 587 11.35 20.09 2.27
CA VAL A 587 12.01 20.86 3.32
C VAL A 587 10.98 21.14 4.41
N VAL A 588 11.27 20.66 5.61
CA VAL A 588 10.38 20.79 6.77
C VAL A 588 10.98 21.80 7.72
N VAL A 589 10.30 22.92 7.93
CA VAL A 589 10.72 23.98 8.85
C VAL A 589 9.75 24.01 10.02
N ASN A 590 10.23 23.82 11.25
CA ASN A 590 9.39 23.82 12.46
C ASN A 590 8.16 22.89 12.34
N GLY A 591 8.34 21.69 11.74
CA GLY A 591 7.27 20.71 11.53
C GLY A 591 6.29 21.03 10.39
N VAL A 592 6.51 22.08 9.61
CA VAL A 592 5.69 22.44 8.43
C VAL A 592 6.44 22.07 7.15
N PRO A 593 5.93 21.12 6.34
CA PRO A 593 6.58 20.72 5.10
C PRO A 593 6.28 21.67 3.94
N SER A 594 7.27 21.87 3.06
CA SER A 594 7.09 22.43 1.73
C SER A 594 6.17 21.56 0.85
N LYS A 595 5.86 22.01 -0.37
CA LYS A 595 5.51 21.07 -1.43
C LYS A 595 6.74 20.23 -1.78
N GLY A 596 6.54 18.98 -2.17
CA GLY A 596 7.61 18.08 -2.59
C GLY A 596 8.18 18.50 -3.94
N THR A 597 9.49 18.37 -4.10
CA THR A 597 10.18 18.45 -5.38
C THR A 597 10.46 17.04 -5.88
N TYR A 598 9.99 16.71 -7.09
CA TYR A 598 10.25 15.41 -7.71
C TYR A 598 11.73 15.26 -8.03
N VAL A 599 12.32 14.11 -7.69
CA VAL A 599 13.71 13.77 -8.01
C VAL A 599 13.85 12.32 -8.42
N ILE A 600 14.90 12.02 -9.18
CA ILE A 600 15.38 10.64 -9.39
C ILE A 600 16.57 10.39 -8.47
N VAL A 601 16.44 9.41 -7.57
CA VAL A 601 17.56 8.92 -6.77
C VAL A 601 18.40 7.95 -7.62
N GLY A 602 19.71 8.13 -7.61
CA GLY A 602 20.64 7.36 -8.42
C GLY A 602 20.76 7.88 -9.85
N ASN A 603 21.27 7.04 -10.75
CA ASN A 603 21.58 7.42 -12.14
C ASN A 603 20.42 7.24 -13.13
N GLY A 604 19.22 6.90 -12.63
CA GLY A 604 18.03 6.65 -13.45
C GLY A 604 18.04 5.34 -14.24
N LYS A 605 19.00 4.44 -13.98
CA LYS A 605 19.21 3.20 -14.74
C LYS A 605 19.29 1.99 -13.84
N MET A 606 18.87 0.86 -14.39
CA MET A 606 19.13 -0.47 -13.83
C MET A 606 20.63 -0.76 -13.83
N GLY A 607 21.08 -1.55 -12.85
CA GLY A 607 22.46 -1.95 -12.65
C GLY A 607 23.14 -1.26 -11.47
N THR A 608 24.39 -1.65 -11.20
CA THR A 608 25.17 -1.15 -10.07
C THR A 608 25.26 0.37 -10.09
N GLN A 609 24.87 0.98 -8.97
CA GLN A 609 24.94 2.43 -8.78
C GLN A 609 26.37 2.87 -8.42
N THR A 610 26.79 4.03 -8.91
CA THR A 610 28.06 4.64 -8.51
C THR A 610 27.95 5.13 -7.08
N LEU A 611 28.86 4.65 -6.22
CA LEU A 611 29.00 5.12 -4.84
C LEU A 611 30.18 6.08 -4.75
N LEU A 612 29.94 7.26 -4.20
CA LEU A 612 30.94 8.29 -3.94
C LEU A 612 31.19 8.40 -2.43
N ALA A 613 32.20 9.18 -2.01
CA ALA A 613 32.39 9.46 -0.60
C ALA A 613 31.17 10.22 -0.02
N ALA A 614 30.89 10.03 1.27
CA ALA A 614 29.86 10.82 1.94
C ALA A 614 30.18 12.33 1.84
N SER A 615 29.14 13.14 1.65
CA SER A 615 29.30 14.60 1.53
C SER A 615 29.95 15.18 2.79
N VAL A 616 30.86 16.13 2.59
CA VAL A 616 31.45 16.92 3.67
C VAL A 616 30.72 18.26 3.73
N LEU A 617 30.07 18.54 4.87
CA LEU A 617 29.30 19.76 5.07
C LEU A 617 30.13 20.80 5.82
N PRO A 618 29.99 22.11 5.49
CA PRO A 618 30.55 23.18 6.31
C PRO A 618 29.83 23.27 7.67
N ASP A 619 30.45 23.94 8.64
CA ASP A 619 29.83 24.20 9.93
C ASP A 619 28.61 25.12 9.81
N SER A 620 27.61 24.92 10.68
CA SER A 620 26.45 25.82 10.72
C SER A 620 26.84 27.24 11.17
N ILE A 621 26.36 28.25 10.45
CA ILE A 621 26.55 29.67 10.73
C ILE A 621 25.23 30.27 11.23
N ARG A 622 25.29 30.85 12.42
CA ARG A 622 24.16 31.51 13.11
C ARG A 622 24.19 33.02 12.95
N LEU A 623 23.03 33.65 13.12
CA LEU A 623 22.90 35.10 13.20
C LEU A 623 21.69 35.50 14.05
N ASP A 624 21.91 35.66 15.37
CA ASP A 624 20.87 35.88 16.39
C ASP A 624 19.90 37.05 16.08
N SER A 625 20.32 38.03 15.28
CA SER A 625 19.50 39.20 14.92
C SER A 625 18.51 38.95 13.77
N ALA A 626 18.71 37.89 12.98
CA ALA A 626 17.92 37.62 11.78
C ALA A 626 16.57 36.94 12.10
N LYS A 627 15.54 37.26 11.30
CA LYS A 627 14.18 36.76 11.51
C LYS A 627 13.51 36.41 10.18
N GLY A 628 12.64 35.41 10.23
CA GLY A 628 11.69 35.13 9.16
C GLY A 628 10.66 36.27 9.04
N SER A 629 10.16 36.47 7.82
CA SER A 629 9.24 37.57 7.48
C SER A 629 7.79 37.12 7.27
N ALA A 630 7.47 35.83 7.44
CA ALA A 630 6.09 35.35 7.36
C ALA A 630 5.23 35.86 8.53
N ASP A 631 3.94 36.08 8.28
CA ASP A 631 3.00 36.53 9.30
C ASP A 631 2.83 35.47 10.39
N GLY A 632 3.27 35.81 11.59
CA GLY A 632 3.31 34.91 12.74
C GLY A 632 1.93 34.69 13.35
N SER A 633 1.29 33.56 13.04
CA SER A 633 0.22 33.04 13.91
C SER A 633 0.18 31.53 14.12
N THR A 634 0.83 30.68 13.31
CA THR A 634 0.70 29.21 13.52
C THR A 634 1.90 28.32 13.20
N THR A 635 3.15 28.81 13.15
CA THR A 635 4.31 27.89 13.16
C THR A 635 4.54 27.30 14.55
N GLY A 636 3.71 26.32 14.93
CA GLY A 636 3.91 25.32 15.98
C GLY A 636 4.28 25.79 17.38
N ASN A 637 3.39 25.59 18.36
CA ASN A 637 3.72 25.60 19.79
C ASN A 637 4.71 24.46 20.11
N GLY A 638 6.00 24.71 19.94
CA GLY A 638 7.04 23.99 20.67
C GLY A 638 7.19 24.65 22.03
N GLU A 639 6.78 23.96 23.10
CA GLU A 639 7.19 24.31 24.45
C GLU A 639 8.71 24.16 24.59
N SER A 640 9.46 25.20 24.23
CA SER A 640 10.85 25.35 24.67
C SER A 640 10.84 26.07 26.01
N ASN A 641 10.91 25.32 27.10
CA ASN A 641 11.31 25.85 28.40
C ASN A 641 12.76 26.37 28.30
N SER A 642 12.92 27.65 27.97
CA SER A 642 14.14 28.39 28.27
C SER A 642 13.85 29.40 29.37
N SER A 643 14.37 29.09 30.55
CA SER A 643 14.35 29.96 31.71
C SER A 643 15.25 31.17 31.46
N ASN A 644 14.67 32.30 31.05
CA ASN A 644 15.26 33.60 31.30
C ASN A 644 14.50 34.26 32.45
N ALA A 645 15.17 34.30 33.58
CA ALA A 645 14.71 34.93 34.80
C ALA A 645 14.64 36.46 34.61
N GLU A 646 13.46 36.98 34.28
CA GLU A 646 13.13 38.36 34.62
C GLU A 646 12.48 38.43 36.01
N GLN A 647 13.09 39.25 36.84
CA GLN A 647 12.86 39.39 38.27
C GLN A 647 11.48 40.04 38.54
N ILE A 648 10.42 39.24 38.63
CA ILE A 648 9.10 39.72 39.06
C ILE A 648 9.09 39.90 40.58
N SER A 649 8.83 41.12 41.05
CA SER A 649 8.83 41.45 42.48
C SER A 649 7.73 40.68 43.24
N LYS A 650 8.09 40.20 44.44
CA LYS A 650 7.29 39.33 45.33
C LYS A 650 5.88 39.87 45.67
N GLY A 651 5.59 41.14 45.42
CA GLY A 651 4.29 41.75 45.65
C GLY A 651 3.20 41.37 44.64
N LYS A 652 3.55 41.07 43.38
CA LYS A 652 2.54 40.71 42.35
C LYS A 652 2.10 39.24 42.40
N LEU A 653 2.96 38.33 42.88
CA LEU A 653 2.67 36.90 42.95
C LEU A 653 1.59 36.58 44.01
N ILE A 654 1.60 37.29 45.14
CA ILE A 654 0.65 37.08 46.24
C ILE A 654 -0.76 37.57 45.86
N ALA A 655 -0.87 38.66 45.10
CA ALA A 655 -2.16 39.19 44.66
C ALA A 655 -2.86 38.27 43.64
N ILE A 656 -2.10 37.60 42.76
CA ILE A 656 -2.64 36.70 41.74
C ILE A 656 -3.13 35.39 42.38
N ILE A 657 -2.39 34.84 43.34
CA ILE A 657 -2.76 33.60 44.03
C ILE A 657 -4.02 33.79 44.88
N VAL A 658 -4.14 34.91 45.59
CA VAL A 658 -5.34 35.21 46.40
C VAL A 658 -6.58 35.44 45.52
N GLY A 659 -6.42 36.08 44.35
CA GLY A 659 -7.51 36.26 43.39
C GLY A 659 -8.04 34.94 42.80
N ALA A 660 -7.14 34.01 42.46
CA ALA A 660 -7.50 32.72 41.88
C ALA A 660 -8.22 31.78 42.87
N VAL A 661 -7.81 31.79 44.16
CA VAL A 661 -8.45 30.98 45.21
C VAL A 661 -9.87 31.46 45.52
N VAL A 662 -10.09 32.79 45.53
CA VAL A 662 -11.43 33.36 45.73
C VAL A 662 -12.34 33.10 44.53
N GLY A 663 -11.82 33.17 43.30
CA GLY A 663 -12.58 32.85 42.09
C GLY A 663 -13.04 31.39 42.02
N LEU A 664 -12.17 30.44 42.35
CA LEU A 664 -12.50 29.01 42.37
C LEU A 664 -13.51 28.66 43.47
N GLY A 665 -13.44 29.31 44.63
CA GLY A 665 -14.42 29.14 45.71
C GLY A 665 -15.83 29.58 45.32
N LEU A 666 -15.95 30.68 44.58
CA LEU A 666 -17.24 31.21 44.10
C LEU A 666 -17.86 30.32 43.01
N ILE A 667 -17.05 29.80 42.09
CA ILE A 667 -17.51 28.88 41.04
C ILE A 667 -17.95 27.54 41.67
N GLY A 668 -17.20 27.01 42.64
CA GLY A 668 -17.58 25.80 43.37
C GLY A 668 -18.92 25.94 44.13
N ALA A 669 -19.16 27.09 44.77
CA ALA A 669 -20.41 27.37 45.46
C ALA A 669 -21.61 27.48 44.50
N LEU A 670 -21.45 28.15 43.36
CA LEU A 670 -22.50 28.28 42.34
C LEU A 670 -22.84 26.91 41.71
N THR A 671 -21.84 26.08 41.45
CA THR A 671 -22.02 24.75 40.87
C THR A 671 -22.73 23.81 41.86
N GLY A 672 -22.39 23.89 43.15
CA GLY A 672 -23.08 23.16 44.21
C GLY A 672 -24.56 23.55 44.37
N ILE A 673 -24.88 24.84 44.28
CA ILE A 673 -26.27 25.33 44.35
C ILE A 673 -27.09 24.86 43.14
N CYS A 674 -26.50 24.84 41.94
CA CYS A 674 -27.15 24.34 40.72
C CYS A 674 -27.45 22.84 40.77
N ILE A 675 -26.53 22.03 41.33
CA ILE A 675 -26.71 20.57 41.47
C ILE A 675 -27.79 20.25 42.52
N VAL A 676 -27.85 21.00 43.63
CA VAL A 676 -28.89 20.81 44.67
C VAL A 676 -30.28 21.23 44.16
N ARG A 677 -30.38 22.27 43.31
CA ARG A 677 -31.65 22.65 42.66
C ARG A 677 -32.11 21.63 41.61
N ARG A 678 -31.21 21.08 40.80
CA ARG A 678 -31.52 20.00 39.84
C ARG A 678 -31.97 18.71 40.53
N ARG A 679 -31.35 18.33 41.65
CA ARG A 679 -31.74 17.14 42.44
C ARG A 679 -33.09 17.30 43.16
N ARG A 680 -33.52 18.52 43.50
CA ARG A 680 -34.86 18.79 44.05
C ARG A 680 -35.95 18.81 42.98
N ALA A 681 -35.63 19.25 41.76
CA ALA A 681 -36.56 19.21 40.62
C ALA A 681 -36.83 17.77 40.13
N ALA A 682 -35.84 16.88 40.18
CA ALA A 682 -35.97 15.48 39.76
C ALA A 682 -36.78 14.57 40.72
N LYS A 683 -37.17 15.06 41.91
CA LYS A 683 -37.98 14.31 42.89
C LYS A 683 -39.49 14.61 42.83
N LEU A 684 -39.94 15.50 41.94
CA LEU A 684 -41.34 15.92 41.84
C LEU A 684 -42.07 15.49 40.55
N SER A 685 -41.43 14.75 39.65
CA SER A 685 -42.09 14.24 38.43
C SER A 685 -41.96 12.72 38.29
N ARG A 686 -42.67 11.98 39.15
CA ARG A 686 -43.06 10.59 38.87
C ARG A 686 -44.56 10.46 39.09
N SER A 687 -45.33 10.70 38.03
CA SER A 687 -46.63 10.07 37.82
C SER A 687 -47.10 10.23 36.37
N SER A 688 -47.50 9.09 35.79
CA SER A 688 -48.62 8.90 34.86
C SER A 688 -48.51 9.28 33.35
N ILE A 689 -48.69 8.24 32.52
CA ILE A 689 -49.55 8.13 31.31
C ILE A 689 -48.96 8.43 29.90
N SER A 690 -48.72 7.33 29.16
CA SER A 690 -49.29 6.85 27.87
C SER A 690 -49.53 7.70 26.58
N TYR A 691 -49.28 7.02 25.43
CA TYR A 691 -49.83 7.12 24.02
C TYR A 691 -49.16 8.07 22.99
N PRO A 692 -49.29 7.86 21.63
CA PRO A 692 -50.02 6.82 20.86
C PRO A 692 -49.27 6.13 19.69
N MET A 693 -49.71 4.91 19.35
CA MET A 693 -49.60 4.28 18.02
C MET A 693 -50.94 4.44 17.29
N THR A 694 -50.92 4.76 16.01
CA THR A 694 -52.11 4.83 15.14
C THR A 694 -52.44 3.45 14.53
N ALA A 695 -53.61 2.92 14.87
CA ALA A 695 -54.37 1.90 14.13
C ALA A 695 -55.29 2.60 13.10
N ALA A 696 -55.86 1.97 12.05
CA ALA A 696 -56.74 0.80 12.01
C ALA A 696 -57.16 0.54 10.53
N PRO A 697 -58.12 -0.35 10.16
CA PRO A 697 -58.86 -1.40 10.93
C PRO A 697 -58.81 -2.81 10.26
N ALA A 698 -58.79 -3.92 11.02
CA ALA A 698 -59.92 -4.76 11.53
C ALA A 698 -60.72 -5.48 10.41
N THR A 699 -60.97 -6.80 10.40
CA THR A 699 -61.52 -7.68 11.46
C THR A 699 -61.23 -9.19 11.22
N PRO A 700 -61.50 -10.09 12.20
CA PRO A 700 -60.92 -11.44 12.33
C PRO A 700 -61.96 -12.59 12.18
N VAL A 701 -61.53 -13.87 12.26
CA VAL A 701 -62.26 -15.02 12.89
C VAL A 701 -61.42 -16.33 12.90
N THR A 702 -61.14 -16.82 14.12
CA THR A 702 -61.08 -18.20 14.70
C THR A 702 -60.26 -19.39 14.12
N SER A 703 -59.39 -19.92 15.01
CA SER A 703 -59.22 -21.32 15.49
C SER A 703 -58.90 -22.51 14.55
N GLY A 704 -57.83 -23.24 14.91
CA GLY A 704 -57.88 -24.70 15.14
C GLY A 704 -57.02 -25.60 14.23
N GLY A 705 -56.28 -26.53 14.87
CA GLY A 705 -56.26 -27.93 14.43
C GLY A 705 -55.02 -28.48 13.72
N TYR A 706 -54.44 -29.51 14.34
CA TYR A 706 -53.57 -30.58 13.81
C TYR A 706 -53.94 -31.10 12.41
N GLY A 707 -52.94 -31.62 11.65
CA GLY A 707 -53.21 -32.65 10.64
C GLY A 707 -52.16 -32.83 9.53
N HIS A 708 -51.68 -34.05 9.40
CA HIS A 708 -50.71 -34.60 8.44
C HIS A 708 -51.06 -34.53 6.93
N ALA A 709 -49.99 -34.59 6.13
CA ALA A 709 -49.76 -35.41 4.91
C ALA A 709 -50.10 -34.89 3.49
N GLN A 710 -49.03 -34.94 2.67
CA GLN A 710 -48.89 -35.30 1.24
C GLN A 710 -49.60 -34.49 0.13
N GLY A 711 -48.77 -34.00 -0.81
CA GLY A 711 -48.92 -34.39 -2.22
C GLY A 711 -49.06 -33.29 -3.28
N TYR A 712 -47.95 -33.06 -4.00
CA TYR A 712 -47.82 -32.75 -5.44
C TYR A 712 -47.97 -31.32 -6.03
N ASP A 713 -46.86 -30.95 -6.69
CA ASP A 713 -46.63 -30.15 -7.91
C ASP A 713 -46.92 -28.64 -7.99
N GLY A 714 -45.87 -27.88 -8.35
CA GLY A 714 -46.01 -26.56 -8.96
C GLY A 714 -44.79 -25.63 -8.94
N ARG A 715 -43.74 -25.95 -9.71
CA ARG A 715 -42.75 -25.02 -10.32
C ARG A 715 -41.87 -24.17 -9.37
N GLY A 716 -40.72 -24.71 -9.00
CA GLY A 716 -39.56 -23.93 -8.55
C GLY A 716 -38.74 -23.43 -9.75
N LEU A 717 -38.53 -22.12 -9.82
CA LEU A 717 -37.39 -21.50 -10.48
C LEU A 717 -36.40 -21.17 -9.37
N THR A 718 -35.41 -22.04 -9.17
CA THR A 718 -34.28 -21.78 -8.28
C THR A 718 -33.04 -21.69 -9.16
N SER A 719 -32.42 -20.51 -9.18
CA SER A 719 -31.07 -20.30 -9.69
C SER A 719 -30.10 -21.06 -8.79
N ASP A 720 -29.57 -22.16 -9.31
CA ASP A 720 -28.57 -22.97 -8.64
C ASP A 720 -27.19 -22.42 -9.03
N SER A 721 -26.59 -21.63 -8.14
CA SER A 721 -25.23 -21.11 -8.26
C SER A 721 -24.35 -21.80 -7.21
N SER A 722 -24.13 -23.10 -7.38
CA SER A 722 -23.25 -23.87 -6.50
C SER A 722 -22.46 -24.91 -7.28
N VAL A 723 -21.43 -24.47 -8.03
CA VAL A 723 -20.49 -25.41 -8.66
C VAL A 723 -19.06 -24.87 -8.61
N PHE A 724 -18.45 -24.89 -7.41
CA PHE A 724 -17.03 -25.19 -7.29
C PHE A 724 -16.92 -26.70 -7.11
N VAL A 725 -16.38 -27.40 -8.10
CA VAL A 725 -16.13 -28.84 -8.01
C VAL A 725 -14.71 -29.04 -7.48
N PRO A 726 -14.51 -29.61 -6.28
CA PRO A 726 -13.20 -30.12 -5.88
C PRO A 726 -13.06 -31.54 -6.44
N TYR A 727 -12.13 -31.78 -7.37
CA TYR A 727 -11.77 -33.16 -7.71
C TYR A 727 -10.30 -33.46 -7.43
N LYS A 728 -10.12 -34.42 -6.51
CA LYS A 728 -8.99 -35.34 -6.44
C LYS A 728 -8.84 -36.06 -7.78
N GLN A 729 -7.64 -36.11 -8.36
CA GLN A 729 -7.24 -37.28 -9.15
C GLN A 729 -5.73 -37.38 -9.40
N ASP A 730 -5.32 -38.64 -9.47
CA ASP A 730 -3.97 -39.18 -9.40
C ASP A 730 -3.05 -38.76 -10.56
N TYR A 731 -1.81 -38.37 -10.24
CA TYR A 731 -0.78 -38.13 -11.25
C TYR A 731 0.01 -39.41 -11.54
N ASN A 732 -0.04 -39.84 -12.80
CA ASN A 732 0.96 -40.68 -13.42
C ASN A 732 1.79 -39.84 -14.41
N SER A 733 3.09 -40.13 -14.43
CA SER A 733 4.20 -39.30 -14.91
C SER A 733 4.33 -39.12 -16.42
N SER A 734 5.14 -38.10 -16.75
CA SER A 734 5.99 -37.91 -17.95
C SER A 734 5.49 -36.90 -18.98
N GLN A 735 6.20 -35.77 -19.11
CA GLN A 735 7.19 -35.57 -20.16
C GLN A 735 7.92 -34.22 -20.01
N GLN A 736 9.08 -34.17 -20.64
CA GLN A 736 10.25 -33.39 -20.31
C GLN A 736 10.57 -32.43 -21.49
N TRP A 737 10.83 -31.17 -21.15
CA TRP A 737 11.73 -30.18 -21.78
C TRP A 737 11.37 -29.43 -23.08
N GLY A 738 11.75 -28.15 -23.05
CA GLY A 738 12.03 -27.29 -24.20
C GLY A 738 12.39 -25.85 -23.75
N ALA A 739 13.64 -25.62 -23.35
CA ALA A 739 14.19 -24.29 -23.06
C ALA A 739 14.63 -23.58 -24.37
N SER A 740 14.34 -22.29 -24.51
CA SER A 740 14.82 -21.47 -25.63
C SER A 740 15.42 -20.16 -25.12
N ASN A 741 16.74 -20.05 -25.21
CA ASN A 741 17.53 -18.85 -25.00
C ASN A 741 17.43 -17.92 -26.22
N ALA A 742 17.16 -16.63 -26.01
CA ALA A 742 17.43 -15.60 -27.00
C ALA A 742 17.92 -14.31 -26.31
N ASN A 743 19.23 -14.06 -26.42
CA ASN A 743 19.86 -12.77 -26.17
C ASN A 743 19.40 -11.76 -27.23
N LEU A 744 19.07 -10.54 -26.83
CA LEU A 744 18.87 -9.43 -27.76
C LEU A 744 19.88 -8.31 -27.50
N VAL A 745 20.67 -8.05 -28.55
CA VAL A 745 21.49 -6.85 -28.74
C VAL A 745 20.71 -5.91 -29.66
N ASP A 746 20.73 -4.63 -29.30
CA ASP A 746 20.21 -3.45 -30.00
C ASP A 746 20.54 -3.41 -31.50
N HIS A 747 19.55 -3.06 -32.35
CA HIS A 747 19.74 -2.08 -33.43
C HIS A 747 18.42 -1.48 -33.93
N ARG A 748 18.41 -0.15 -33.96
CA ARG A 748 17.46 0.76 -34.62
C ARG A 748 17.49 0.61 -36.15
N GLN A 749 16.31 0.63 -36.81
CA GLN A 749 15.90 1.60 -37.85
C GLN A 749 14.73 1.11 -38.75
N HIS A 750 13.72 1.98 -38.85
CA HIS A 750 12.82 2.29 -39.99
C HIS A 750 11.80 1.25 -40.56
N HIS A 751 10.52 1.67 -40.49
CA HIS A 751 9.28 1.22 -41.18
C HIS A 751 9.35 1.19 -42.74
N PRO A 752 8.30 0.80 -43.53
CA PRO A 752 6.90 0.41 -43.19
C PRO A 752 6.23 -0.79 -43.95
N GLN A 753 5.08 -1.23 -43.38
CA GLN A 753 3.80 -1.65 -43.99
C GLN A 753 3.55 -3.00 -44.75
N TYR A 754 2.35 -3.54 -44.46
CA TYR A 754 1.35 -4.30 -45.28
C TYR A 754 1.02 -5.78 -44.96
N ASN A 755 -0.16 -5.95 -44.31
CA ASN A 755 -1.31 -6.87 -44.50
C ASN A 755 -1.17 -8.37 -44.92
N ALA A 756 -1.70 -9.21 -44.03
CA ALA A 756 -2.96 -10.01 -44.13
C ALA A 756 -3.15 -11.18 -45.12
N TYR A 757 -3.80 -12.23 -44.57
CA TYR A 757 -4.67 -13.27 -45.13
C TYR A 757 -4.12 -14.62 -45.64
N ALA A 758 -4.65 -15.67 -44.98
CA ALA A 758 -5.33 -16.87 -45.53
C ALA A 758 -4.53 -18.06 -46.11
N ASP A 759 -4.55 -19.13 -45.31
CA ASP A 759 -5.31 -20.39 -45.52
C ASP A 759 -4.94 -21.40 -46.63
N ASN A 760 -5.07 -22.66 -46.21
CA ASN A 760 -5.21 -23.94 -46.95
C ASN A 760 -4.02 -24.61 -47.66
N GLY A 761 -3.88 -25.92 -47.40
CA GLY A 761 -3.46 -26.88 -48.41
C GLY A 761 -2.66 -28.09 -47.94
N VAL A 762 -3.34 -29.11 -47.43
CA VAL A 762 -2.82 -30.47 -47.23
C VAL A 762 -2.60 -31.17 -48.59
N THR A 763 -1.44 -31.81 -48.83
CA THR A 763 -1.33 -33.17 -49.41
C THR A 763 0.12 -33.71 -49.47
N GLN A 764 0.37 -34.71 -48.62
CA GLN A 764 1.06 -35.99 -48.80
C GLN A 764 1.99 -36.30 -50.02
N TYR A 765 3.12 -36.93 -49.64
CA TYR A 765 3.71 -38.21 -50.13
C TYR A 765 5.05 -38.22 -50.92
N ARG A 766 6.03 -38.94 -50.31
CA ARG A 766 7.18 -39.73 -50.86
C ARG A 766 8.27 -38.93 -51.59
N SER A 767 9.57 -39.28 -51.58
CA SER A 767 10.39 -40.39 -51.06
C SER A 767 11.86 -40.07 -51.47
N ASN A 768 12.83 -40.67 -50.79
CA ASN A 768 14.26 -40.93 -51.13
C ASN A 768 15.17 -40.30 -50.06
N GLY A 769 15.75 -41.05 -49.12
CA GLY A 769 16.85 -42.02 -49.30
C GLY A 769 18.14 -41.33 -48.81
N MET A 770 19.04 -41.87 -47.98
CA MET A 770 19.43 -43.24 -47.67
C MET A 770 20.06 -43.29 -46.26
N SER A 771 20.11 -44.49 -45.69
CA SER A 771 20.91 -44.85 -44.51
C SER A 771 21.99 -45.85 -44.93
N ILE A 772 23.20 -45.71 -44.38
CA ILE A 772 24.13 -46.75 -43.89
C ILE A 772 25.55 -46.17 -43.90
N GLU A 773 26.21 -46.19 -42.74
CA GLU A 773 27.55 -46.78 -42.61
C GLU A 773 27.89 -47.05 -41.13
N LEU A 774 28.20 -48.32 -40.85
CA LEU A 774 28.88 -48.87 -39.68
C LEU A 774 30.38 -48.99 -40.05
N ASP A 775 31.29 -48.80 -39.09
CA ASP A 775 32.26 -49.81 -38.58
C ASP A 775 33.32 -49.17 -37.63
N PRO A 776 33.88 -49.91 -36.64
CA PRO A 776 34.54 -49.42 -35.43
C PRO A 776 36.06 -49.73 -35.30
N TYR A 777 36.58 -49.71 -34.06
CA TYR A 777 37.97 -49.92 -33.57
C TYR A 777 38.87 -48.65 -33.59
N SER A 778 39.65 -48.27 -32.56
CA SER A 778 40.39 -49.05 -31.56
C SER A 778 41.00 -48.16 -30.45
N ALA A 779 41.26 -48.81 -29.30
CA ALA A 779 42.34 -48.56 -28.32
C ALA A 779 42.26 -47.30 -27.42
N GLU A 780 42.54 -47.32 -26.11
CA GLU A 780 43.09 -48.36 -25.24
C GLU A 780 42.86 -47.97 -23.76
N SER A 781 42.88 -49.00 -22.92
CA SER A 781 42.69 -49.04 -21.47
C SER A 781 43.77 -48.34 -20.63
N ARG A 782 43.43 -47.96 -19.38
CA ARG A 782 44.14 -48.46 -18.18
C ARG A 782 43.33 -48.30 -16.90
N MET A 783 43.33 -49.39 -16.13
CA MET A 783 42.70 -49.62 -14.83
C MET A 783 43.41 -48.86 -13.70
N SER A 784 42.68 -48.51 -12.64
CA SER A 784 43.04 -48.98 -11.29
C SER A 784 41.85 -48.90 -10.33
N THR A 785 41.70 -49.98 -9.58
CA THR A 785 40.66 -50.36 -8.63
C THR A 785 40.92 -49.83 -7.22
N SER A 786 39.86 -49.47 -6.49
CA SER A 786 39.65 -49.91 -5.09
C SER A 786 38.23 -49.57 -4.62
N SER A 787 37.45 -50.62 -4.30
CA SER A 787 36.14 -50.56 -3.63
C SER A 787 36.32 -50.65 -2.08
N PRO A 788 35.32 -51.01 -1.25
CA PRO A 788 34.43 -50.10 -0.50
C PRO A 788 34.38 -50.43 1.03
N HIS A 789 33.38 -49.86 1.73
CA HIS A 789 32.91 -50.09 3.14
C HIS A 789 33.18 -48.87 4.05
N GLY A 790 32.22 -48.29 4.78
CA GLY A 790 30.96 -48.81 5.32
C GLY A 790 31.14 -49.19 6.80
N GLY A 791 30.76 -48.31 7.73
CA GLY A 791 30.74 -48.65 9.16
C GLY A 791 30.80 -47.47 10.15
N ARG A 792 29.62 -47.05 10.63
CA ARG A 792 29.28 -46.30 11.88
C ARG A 792 29.87 -46.95 13.17
N PRO A 793 29.68 -46.44 14.42
CA PRO A 793 29.14 -45.14 14.93
C PRO A 793 29.82 -44.53 16.20
N ARG A 794 29.24 -43.41 16.69
CA ARG A 794 29.24 -42.82 18.06
C ARG A 794 30.50 -42.05 18.52
N TYR A 795 30.41 -40.72 18.64
CA TYR A 795 29.95 -39.98 19.83
C TYR A 795 29.44 -38.60 19.41
#